data_AF-A0A4Y2HNV5-F1
#
_entry.id   AF-A0A4Y2HNV5-F1
#
_cell.length_a   1.000
_cell.length_b   1.000
_cell.length_c   1.000
_cell.angle_alpha   90.00
_cell.angle_beta   90.00
_cell.angle_gamma   90.00
#
_symmetry.space_group_name_H-M   'P 1'
#
loop_
_entity.id
_entity.type
_entity.pdbx_description
1 polymer ?
#
loop_
_entity_poly.entity_id
_entity_poly.type
_entity_poly.pdbx_seq_one_letter_code
_entity_poly.pdbx_strand_id
1 'polypeptide(L)'
;MNYKVLGISWDTDRDVFYFDVENLLCFISKGTNTKRFLLQVAGRIFDPLGFISPYIIRLKILIQNVWEIGLLWDQEMPQILRKPFKEWCKELEELNSVTIPRFYHFTDLDVIDIQLHSFSDASKKAYGTVVYFRVVRPDGTITTSFVTSKSRVAPLKTLSLPRLELMGALLSARLCNKVSKTLKFEKSCFFHTDSSIVYHWIQGEPARFKPFVKNRVEEIHRLTEPPKWNHCPGRENPAGILSRGISVKELKDSELWWHGPPWLRQNEQFWPKIEKLNVNNQDLELKSKFRDISQNEVILENRGKLLNIDKFSSYLKLLRVTAFVFRFIYNTRNTSKKRGPLEIDELKISEEFWVRETQKEAYGSEIADLEKSQKVSNCSKILSLVPYLDDKNILRIKGRLEESEFPIDEKKPILLPKNSKFSQLLIFYEHIKNFHCGVTTTLVMIRKRFWIPKGRQLVKKVINKCLICKKYSLKPAEQVTAQLPKVRLLENPPFEISGLDFAGPIFYRCDKEDRKAYFTIFTCAVTRGIHIELVSSMSTRHFLLAFRRFISRRGGCSVVYLDNAKSFKAASQDLMYFSKILKDSEFKDFISSRGITWKFIVERAPWWGGFYERLVKSVKDPLRKILGRALLTFEELSTILVEIEYVVNSRPLTYVADGFSQPNPLTPLDFLQYGRKDHDFPLHFAELVNKAPSRESLIKRKKYQTTLLKHFWIKWKEQYLLDLKTVHHFKSPNAHKEVKIDDVLLVEGSSKSKLLWDNSRNFSG
;
A
#
# COMPACT_ATOMS: atom_id res chain seq x y z
N MET A 1 33.86 37.84 34.69
CA MET A 1 34.18 37.31 33.34
C MET A 1 32.90 36.73 32.76
N ASN A 2 32.53 37.04 31.51
CA ASN A 2 31.30 36.52 30.91
C ASN A 2 31.52 35.08 30.43
N TYR A 3 31.03 34.09 31.17
CA TYR A 3 31.12 32.68 30.78
C TYR A 3 29.90 32.28 29.96
N LYS A 4 30.08 31.34 29.01
CA LYS A 4 28.95 30.70 28.31
C LYS A 4 28.87 29.24 28.73
N VAL A 5 27.69 28.81 29.17
CA VAL A 5 27.40 27.41 29.53
C VAL A 5 26.38 26.87 28.54
N LEU A 6 26.79 25.83 27.79
CA LEU A 6 26.00 25.21 26.73
C LEU A 6 25.48 26.18 25.66
N GLY A 7 26.02 27.40 25.56
CA GLY A 7 25.59 28.43 24.61
C GLY A 7 24.75 29.58 25.19
N ILE A 8 24.36 29.51 26.47
CA ILE A 8 23.69 30.60 27.21
C ILE A 8 24.73 31.36 28.04
N SER A 9 24.59 32.68 28.16
CA SER A 9 25.50 33.49 28.98
C SER A 9 25.22 33.30 30.47
N TRP A 10 26.28 33.19 31.26
CA TRP A 10 26.24 32.95 32.71
C TRP A 10 27.04 34.02 33.44
N ASP A 11 26.36 34.69 34.36
CA ASP A 11 26.95 35.58 35.35
C ASP A 11 27.32 34.76 36.59
N THR A 12 28.62 34.53 36.78
CA THR A 12 29.15 33.69 37.87
C THR A 12 29.01 34.34 39.23
N ASP A 13 29.00 35.67 39.29
CA ASP A 13 29.00 36.40 40.56
C ASP A 13 27.61 36.42 41.16
N ARG A 14 26.58 36.55 40.30
CA ARG A 14 25.16 36.48 40.70
C ARG A 14 24.55 35.07 40.59
N ASP A 15 25.27 34.13 40.00
CA ASP A 15 24.83 32.78 39.64
C ASP A 15 23.52 32.71 38.82
N VAL A 16 23.43 33.56 37.79
CA VAL A 16 22.25 33.66 36.90
C VAL A 16 22.61 33.49 35.44
N PHE A 17 21.74 32.83 34.69
CA PHE A 17 21.74 32.85 33.24
C PHE A 17 21.08 34.12 32.69
N TYR A 18 21.60 34.61 31.58
CA TYR A 18 21.03 35.75 30.84
C TYR A 18 21.25 35.58 29.33
N PHE A 19 20.56 36.39 28.53
CA PHE A 19 20.66 36.36 27.07
C PHE A 19 21.43 37.56 26.55
N ASP A 20 22.67 37.35 26.09
CA ASP A 20 23.46 38.36 25.40
C ASP A 20 22.97 38.57 23.97
N VAL A 21 22.42 39.76 23.69
CA VAL A 21 21.85 40.12 22.38
C VAL A 21 22.75 41.01 21.51
N GLU A 22 23.95 41.39 21.95
CA GLU A 22 24.79 42.36 21.23
C GLU A 22 25.10 41.92 19.79
N ASN A 23 25.48 40.65 19.62
CA ASN A 23 25.74 40.08 18.31
C ASN A 23 24.50 40.09 17.40
N LEU A 24 23.33 39.82 17.98
CA LEU A 24 22.07 39.79 17.25
C LEU A 24 21.63 41.21 16.84
N LEU A 25 21.79 42.19 17.72
CA LEU A 25 21.55 43.60 17.42
C LEU A 25 22.45 44.11 16.29
N CYS A 26 23.75 43.80 16.36
CA CYS A 26 24.72 44.11 15.30
C CYS A 26 24.37 43.43 13.97
N PHE A 27 23.80 42.23 14.01
CA PHE A 27 23.34 41.56 12.79
C PHE A 27 22.06 42.20 12.24
N ILE A 28 21.11 42.57 13.11
CA ILE A 28 19.86 43.19 12.72
C ILE A 28 20.09 44.55 12.06
N SER A 29 21.08 45.32 12.54
CA SER A 29 21.43 46.63 11.97
C SER A 29 21.99 46.57 10.54
N LYS A 30 22.53 45.42 10.10
CA LYS A 30 23.03 45.20 8.73
C LYS A 30 21.92 45.02 7.68
N GLY A 31 20.67 44.91 8.11
CA GLY A 31 19.46 45.17 7.34
C GLY A 31 19.32 44.50 5.96
N THR A 32 18.61 43.38 5.91
CA THR A 32 17.85 42.98 4.70
C THR A 32 16.52 42.39 5.13
N ASN A 33 15.38 43.05 4.90
CA ASN A 33 14.07 42.55 5.37
C ASN A 33 13.52 41.44 4.46
N THR A 34 14.27 40.33 4.32
CA THR A 34 13.93 39.20 3.46
C THR A 34 13.60 37.95 4.28
N LYS A 35 13.04 36.94 3.61
CA LYS A 35 12.78 35.63 4.21
C LYS A 35 14.06 34.97 4.74
N ARG A 36 15.16 35.04 3.97
CA ARG A 36 16.47 34.51 4.36
C ARG A 36 16.96 35.17 5.66
N PHE A 37 16.85 36.49 5.74
CA PHE A 37 17.27 37.24 6.90
C PHE A 37 16.44 36.90 8.15
N LEU A 38 15.12 36.79 8.03
CA LEU A 38 14.26 36.44 9.16
C LEU A 38 14.64 35.07 9.77
N LEU A 39 14.98 34.09 8.92
CA LEU A 39 15.47 32.78 9.36
C LEU A 39 16.86 32.86 10.00
N GLN A 40 17.74 33.71 9.47
CA GLN A 40 19.07 33.97 10.05
C GLN A 40 18.99 34.67 11.42
N VAL A 41 18.00 35.53 11.65
CA VAL A 41 17.71 36.12 12.96
C VAL A 41 17.22 35.05 13.92
N ALA A 42 16.22 34.25 13.53
CA ALA A 42 15.71 33.17 14.39
C ALA A 42 16.77 32.12 14.75
N GLY A 43 17.67 31.78 13.82
CA GLY A 43 18.75 30.82 14.05
C GLY A 43 19.87 31.32 14.97
N ARG A 44 19.97 32.62 15.22
CA ARG A 44 20.95 33.21 16.17
C ARG A 44 20.48 33.22 17.61
N ILE A 45 19.19 32.98 17.86
CA ILE A 45 18.64 32.93 19.21
C ILE A 45 18.82 31.51 19.75
N PHE A 46 19.70 31.37 20.73
CA PHE A 46 20.00 30.09 21.34
C PHE A 46 19.27 29.94 22.69
N ASP A 47 18.10 29.28 22.68
CA ASP A 47 17.28 29.00 23.86
C ASP A 47 16.90 27.49 23.92
N PRO A 48 17.82 26.62 24.37
CA PRO A 48 17.62 25.17 24.36
C PRO A 48 16.58 24.70 25.39
N LEU A 49 16.49 25.41 26.53
CA LEU A 49 15.56 25.10 27.63
C LEU A 49 14.22 25.80 27.48
N GLY A 50 14.09 26.78 26.58
CA GLY A 50 12.83 27.44 26.27
C GLY A 50 12.47 28.55 27.26
N PHE A 51 13.42 29.18 27.94
CA PHE A 51 13.16 30.24 28.92
C PHE A 51 12.36 31.40 28.33
N ILE A 52 12.67 31.77 27.08
CA ILE A 52 12.08 32.92 26.37
C ILE A 52 11.18 32.48 25.21
N SER A 53 10.68 31.25 25.28
CA SER A 53 9.75 30.69 24.28
C SER A 53 8.53 31.57 23.98
N PRO A 54 7.90 32.28 24.95
CA PRO A 54 6.79 33.19 24.66
C PRO A 54 7.17 34.39 23.78
N TYR A 55 8.42 34.84 23.83
CA TYR A 55 8.92 35.89 22.94
C TYR A 55 9.32 35.32 21.57
N ILE A 56 10.02 34.18 21.54
CA ILE A 56 10.49 33.52 20.31
C ILE A 56 9.32 33.02 19.43
N ILE A 57 8.21 32.58 20.02
CA ILE A 57 7.08 32.04 19.24
C ILE A 57 6.48 33.08 18.27
N ARG A 58 6.52 34.37 18.64
CA ARG A 58 6.09 35.48 17.77
C ARG A 58 6.90 35.51 16.48
N LEU A 59 8.23 35.36 16.58
CA LEU A 59 9.12 35.27 15.43
C LEU A 59 8.87 34.01 14.58
N LYS A 60 8.64 32.85 15.23
CA LYS A 60 8.31 31.60 14.52
C LYS A 60 6.98 31.69 13.76
N ILE A 61 5.98 32.36 14.30
CA ILE A 61 4.70 32.64 13.62
C ILE A 61 4.94 33.57 12.42
N LEU A 62 5.75 34.62 12.56
CA LEU A 62 6.10 35.49 11.43
C LEU A 62 6.79 34.71 10.30
N ILE A 63 7.70 33.79 10.62
CA ILE A 63 8.30 32.91 9.63
C ILE A 63 7.22 32.12 8.89
N GLN A 64 6.26 31.49 9.60
CA GLN A 64 5.16 30.77 8.96
C GLN A 64 4.35 31.67 8.02
N ASN A 65 4.01 32.89 8.44
CA ASN A 65 3.28 33.84 7.59
C ASN A 65 4.06 34.21 6.32
N VAL A 66 5.39 34.34 6.39
CA VAL A 66 6.25 34.55 5.20
C VAL A 66 6.15 33.37 4.23
N TRP A 67 6.08 32.13 4.75
CA TRP A 67 5.91 30.94 3.92
C TRP A 67 4.52 30.86 3.26
N GLU A 68 3.46 31.25 3.97
CA GLU A 68 2.08 31.26 3.44
C GLU A 68 1.90 32.21 2.26
N ILE A 69 2.57 33.37 2.27
CA ILE A 69 2.51 34.35 1.17
C ILE A 69 3.32 33.89 -0.06
N GLY A 70 4.15 32.86 0.06
CA GLY A 70 4.94 32.34 -1.06
C GLY A 70 6.12 33.23 -1.47
N LEU A 71 6.67 34.02 -0.54
CA LEU A 71 7.83 34.89 -0.79
C LEU A 71 9.08 34.09 -1.17
N LEU A 72 9.80 34.56 -2.21
CA LEU A 72 11.12 34.06 -2.56
C LEU A 72 12.17 34.43 -1.49
N TRP A 73 13.30 33.72 -1.49
CA TRP A 73 14.31 33.80 -0.42
C TRP A 73 14.83 35.22 -0.14
N ASP A 74 15.14 35.95 -1.21
CA ASP A 74 15.79 37.27 -1.16
C ASP A 74 14.83 38.40 -1.57
N GLN A 75 13.54 38.10 -1.70
CA GLN A 75 12.50 39.09 -1.92
C GLN A 75 12.20 39.86 -0.63
N GLU A 76 12.02 41.18 -0.75
CA GLU A 76 11.68 42.03 0.39
C GLU A 76 10.28 41.70 0.93
N MET A 77 10.17 41.51 2.24
CA MET A 77 8.90 41.20 2.91
C MET A 77 7.88 42.33 2.69
N PRO A 78 6.56 42.08 2.56
CA PRO A 78 5.57 43.16 2.51
C PRO A 78 5.47 43.91 3.85
N GLN A 79 4.95 45.14 3.82
CA GLN A 79 4.85 46.00 5.01
C GLN A 79 4.06 45.34 6.16
N ILE A 80 3.05 44.53 5.84
CA ILE A 80 2.24 43.78 6.81
C ILE A 80 3.07 42.81 7.68
N LEU A 81 4.19 42.31 7.16
CA LEU A 81 5.12 41.44 7.89
C LEU A 81 6.32 42.22 8.45
N ARG A 82 6.77 43.29 7.76
CA ARG A 82 7.85 44.16 8.27
C ARG A 82 7.49 44.85 9.58
N LYS A 83 6.26 45.34 9.74
CA LYS A 83 5.86 46.09 10.93
C LYS A 83 5.94 45.24 12.21
N PRO A 84 5.29 44.05 12.29
CA PRO A 84 5.42 43.18 13.45
C PRO A 84 6.86 42.71 13.72
N PHE A 85 7.66 42.50 12.67
CA PHE A 85 9.07 42.13 12.82
C PHE A 85 9.90 43.27 13.42
N LYS A 86 9.72 44.51 12.93
CA LYS A 86 10.37 45.69 13.51
C LYS A 86 9.98 45.92 14.97
N GLU A 87 8.70 45.75 15.30
CA GLU A 87 8.22 45.82 16.70
C GLU A 87 8.90 44.76 17.57
N TRP A 88 8.96 43.51 17.10
CA TRP A 88 9.67 42.43 17.79
C TRP A 88 11.16 42.77 18.01
N CYS A 89 11.85 43.33 17.00
CA CYS A 89 13.27 43.72 17.12
C CYS A 89 13.52 44.84 18.13
N LYS A 90 12.60 45.80 18.29
CA LYS A 90 12.76 46.91 19.26
C LYS A 90 12.82 46.43 20.71
N GLU A 91 12.14 45.32 21.00
CA GLU A 91 12.09 44.73 22.34
C GLU A 91 13.35 43.90 22.67
N LEU A 92 14.24 43.68 21.69
CA LEU A 92 15.35 42.74 21.84
C LEU A 92 16.39 43.18 22.88
N GLU A 93 16.65 44.49 22.99
CA GLU A 93 17.59 45.05 23.97
C GLU A 93 17.18 44.74 25.42
N GLU A 94 15.87 44.70 25.67
CA GLU A 94 15.31 44.42 27.00
C GLU A 94 15.60 42.98 27.46
N LEU A 95 15.93 42.07 26.53
CA LEU A 95 16.16 40.65 26.82
C LEU A 95 17.40 40.44 27.70
N ASN A 96 18.37 41.35 27.63
CA ASN A 96 19.54 41.37 28.54
C ASN A 96 19.13 41.46 30.01
N SER A 97 17.94 42.02 30.29
CA SER A 97 17.43 42.20 31.66
C SER A 97 16.65 41.01 32.21
N VAL A 98 16.43 39.97 31.40
CA VAL A 98 15.82 38.71 31.85
C VAL A 98 16.92 37.82 32.43
N THR A 99 16.87 37.62 33.75
CA THR A 99 17.81 36.78 34.49
C THR A 99 17.13 35.53 35.02
N ILE A 100 17.77 34.38 34.87
CA ILE A 100 17.25 33.09 35.34
C ILE A 100 18.23 32.49 36.36
N PRO A 101 17.81 32.18 37.60
CA PRO A 101 18.67 31.48 38.57
C PRO A 101 19.18 30.15 38.01
N ARG A 102 20.50 29.90 38.09
CA ARG A 102 21.08 28.61 37.65
C ARG A 102 20.72 27.49 38.62
N PHE A 103 20.76 27.78 39.92
CA PHE A 103 20.48 26.83 40.99
C PHE A 103 19.01 26.86 41.38
N TYR A 104 18.42 25.68 41.60
CA TYR A 104 17.01 25.54 42.02
C TYR A 104 16.80 25.71 43.53
N HIS A 105 17.83 26.04 44.30
CA HIS A 105 17.75 26.30 45.75
C HIS A 105 17.24 25.11 46.58
N PHE A 106 17.58 23.87 46.22
CA PHE A 106 17.35 22.71 47.08
C PHE A 106 18.44 21.64 46.89
N THR A 107 18.67 20.85 47.94
CA THR A 107 19.49 19.63 47.92
C THR A 107 18.63 18.45 48.39
N ASP A 108 19.06 17.21 48.11
CA ASP A 108 18.29 16.00 48.48
C ASP A 108 18.09 15.85 50.00
N LEU A 109 18.88 16.56 50.82
CA LEU A 109 18.82 16.52 52.28
C LEU A 109 17.76 17.46 52.88
N ASP A 110 17.24 18.42 52.09
CA ASP A 110 16.40 19.53 52.58
C ASP A 110 14.94 19.45 52.11
N VAL A 111 14.49 18.31 51.61
CA VAL A 111 13.23 18.17 50.88
C VAL A 111 12.42 16.95 51.34
N ILE A 112 11.11 17.14 51.49
CA ILE A 112 10.13 16.06 51.75
C ILE A 112 9.68 15.44 50.43
N ASP A 113 9.36 16.28 49.44
CA ASP A 113 8.81 15.83 48.16
C ASP A 113 9.26 16.76 47.04
N ILE A 114 9.59 16.15 45.90
CA ILE A 114 9.92 16.86 44.66
C ILE A 114 8.94 16.41 43.57
N GLN A 115 8.25 17.38 43.00
CA GLN A 115 7.24 17.16 41.97
C GLN A 115 7.60 17.93 40.69
N LEU A 116 7.31 17.33 39.53
CA LEU A 116 7.34 17.98 38.23
C LEU A 116 5.91 18.32 37.81
N HIS A 117 5.63 19.59 37.56
CA HIS A 117 4.34 20.08 37.11
C HIS A 117 4.44 20.60 35.69
N SER A 118 3.76 19.93 34.75
CA SER A 118 3.72 20.35 33.37
C SER A 118 2.36 20.94 33.01
N PHE A 119 2.38 22.14 32.45
CA PHE A 119 1.19 22.84 31.96
C PHE A 119 1.21 22.83 30.44
N SER A 120 0.05 22.64 29.81
CA SER A 120 -0.10 22.70 28.35
C SER A 120 -1.22 23.64 27.94
N ASP A 121 -1.05 24.31 26.80
CA ASP A 121 -2.08 25.13 26.17
C ASP A 121 -1.91 25.15 24.64
N ALA A 122 -2.96 25.55 23.94
CA ALA A 122 -2.93 25.88 22.53
C ALA A 122 -3.81 27.07 22.14
N SER A 123 -3.31 27.84 21.19
CA SER A 123 -4.06 28.84 20.43
C SER A 123 -4.19 28.38 18.97
N LYS A 124 -4.96 29.13 18.16
CA LYS A 124 -5.03 28.90 16.71
C LYS A 124 -3.68 29.06 15.99
N LYS A 125 -2.71 29.77 16.61
CA LYS A 125 -1.40 30.08 16.00
C LYS A 125 -0.27 29.21 16.51
N ALA A 126 -0.30 28.79 17.77
CA ALA A 126 0.77 27.99 18.37
C ALA A 126 0.25 27.16 19.54
N TYR A 127 0.98 26.11 19.90
CA TYR A 127 0.71 25.30 21.09
C TYR A 127 2.03 24.99 21.79
N GLY A 128 1.94 24.68 23.08
CA GLY A 128 3.12 24.25 23.80
C GLY A 128 2.89 23.91 25.25
N THR A 129 4.00 23.85 25.96
CA THR A 129 4.04 23.38 27.35
C THR A 129 5.19 24.02 28.11
N VAL A 130 5.02 24.13 29.41
CA VAL A 130 6.05 24.54 30.38
C VAL A 130 6.07 23.54 31.54
N VAL A 131 7.24 23.32 32.12
CA VAL A 131 7.48 22.39 33.23
C VAL A 131 8.11 23.16 34.39
N TYR A 132 7.59 22.95 35.59
CA TYR A 132 8.09 23.51 36.84
C TYR A 132 8.49 22.39 37.80
N PHE A 133 9.49 22.67 38.64
CA PHE A 133 9.63 21.98 39.92
C PHE A 133 8.64 22.57 40.91
N ARG A 134 8.11 21.70 41.76
CA ARG A 134 7.48 22.04 43.03
C ARG A 134 8.20 21.24 44.11
N VAL A 135 8.74 21.94 45.10
CA VAL A 135 9.56 21.36 46.16
C VAL A 135 8.91 21.68 47.50
N VAL A 136 8.66 20.64 48.29
CA VAL A 136 8.10 20.75 49.63
C VAL A 136 9.21 20.52 50.65
N ARG A 137 9.43 21.47 51.55
CA ARG A 137 10.46 21.40 52.59
C ARG A 137 9.90 20.99 53.96
N PRO A 138 10.74 20.50 54.89
CA PRO A 138 10.33 20.11 56.24
C PRO A 138 9.62 21.19 57.07
N ASP A 139 9.94 22.46 56.82
CA ASP A 139 9.30 23.62 57.46
C ASP A 139 7.91 23.95 56.89
N GLY A 140 7.43 23.19 55.90
CA GLY A 140 6.18 23.42 55.20
C GLY A 140 6.28 24.44 54.06
N THR A 141 7.47 25.00 53.80
CA THR A 141 7.68 25.94 52.70
C THR A 141 7.60 25.20 51.36
N ILE A 142 6.79 25.74 50.44
CA ILE A 142 6.62 25.20 49.10
C ILE A 142 7.16 26.21 48.08
N THR A 143 8.15 25.79 47.29
CA THR A 143 8.76 26.63 46.25
C THR A 143 8.52 26.04 44.87
N THR A 144 8.31 26.91 43.89
CA THR A 144 8.18 26.53 42.48
C THR A 144 9.25 27.20 41.63
N SER A 145 9.79 26.46 40.65
CA SER A 145 10.87 26.95 39.79
C SER A 145 10.73 26.46 38.36
N PHE A 146 10.91 27.36 37.39
CA PHE A 146 10.87 27.03 35.96
C PHE A 146 11.97 26.03 35.58
N VAL A 147 11.62 24.95 34.88
CA VAL A 147 12.59 23.94 34.42
C VAL A 147 12.85 24.07 32.94
N THR A 148 11.81 23.94 32.12
CA THR A 148 11.93 24.00 30.67
C THR A 148 10.57 24.25 30.03
N SER A 149 10.55 24.82 28.84
CA SER A 149 9.35 24.90 28.01
C SER A 149 9.62 24.48 26.57
N LYS A 150 8.54 24.18 25.85
CA LYS A 150 8.60 23.83 24.43
C LYS A 150 7.40 24.40 23.70
N SER A 151 7.66 25.20 22.67
CA SER A 151 6.65 25.77 21.78
C SER A 151 6.73 25.21 20.36
N ARG A 152 5.56 25.11 19.71
CA ARG A 152 5.42 24.76 18.30
C ARG A 152 4.37 25.66 17.65
N VAL A 153 4.63 26.06 16.41
CA VAL A 153 3.63 26.78 15.60
C VAL A 153 2.55 25.79 15.15
N ALA A 154 1.30 26.24 15.10
CA ALA A 154 0.18 25.43 14.64
C ALA A 154 0.41 24.97 13.18
N PRO A 155 0.03 23.74 12.80
CA PRO A 155 0.21 23.27 11.44
C PRO A 155 -0.60 24.09 10.42
N LEU A 156 -0.05 24.28 9.21
CA LEU A 156 -0.76 24.95 8.10
C LEU A 156 -2.08 24.26 7.72
N LYS A 157 -2.15 22.93 7.92
CA LYS A 157 -3.41 22.21 7.81
C LYS A 157 -4.25 22.49 9.04
N THR A 158 -5.32 23.28 8.86
CA THR A 158 -6.22 23.72 9.93
C THR A 158 -6.72 22.54 10.78
N LEU A 159 -6.42 22.60 12.07
CA LEU A 159 -6.95 21.71 13.09
C LEU A 159 -7.97 22.48 13.94
N SER A 160 -8.95 21.77 14.51
CA SER A 160 -9.82 22.36 15.52
C SER A 160 -9.03 22.72 16.78
N LEU A 161 -9.51 23.70 17.55
CA LEU A 161 -8.85 24.13 18.78
C LEU A 161 -8.65 22.96 19.78
N PRO A 162 -9.64 22.08 20.04
CA PRO A 162 -9.44 20.92 20.91
C PRO A 162 -8.33 19.96 20.43
N ARG A 163 -8.17 19.81 19.11
CA ARG A 163 -7.07 19.00 18.55
C ARG A 163 -5.71 19.65 18.74
N LEU A 164 -5.63 20.99 18.72
CA LEU A 164 -4.39 21.71 19.02
C LEU A 164 -4.07 21.65 20.52
N GLU A 165 -5.07 21.79 21.38
CA GLU A 165 -4.93 21.62 22.83
C GLU A 165 -4.43 20.20 23.17
N LEU A 166 -4.97 19.16 22.51
CA LEU A 166 -4.48 17.78 22.66
C LEU A 166 -3.02 17.62 22.19
N MET A 167 -2.61 18.37 21.16
CA MET A 167 -1.21 18.40 20.72
C MET A 167 -0.30 19.08 21.74
N GLY A 168 -0.78 20.11 22.43
CA GLY A 168 -0.14 20.73 23.59
C GLY A 168 0.06 19.72 24.73
N ALA A 169 -1.01 19.01 25.11
CA ALA A 169 -0.97 17.95 26.12
C ALA A 169 0.02 16.82 25.75
N LEU A 170 0.01 16.36 24.50
CA LEU A 170 0.98 15.38 24.03
C LEU A 170 2.43 15.89 24.11
N LEU A 171 2.66 17.17 23.81
CA LEU A 171 3.99 17.77 23.94
C LEU A 171 4.43 17.83 25.41
N SER A 172 3.51 18.16 26.32
CA SER A 172 3.71 18.13 27.77
C SER A 172 4.10 16.74 28.26
N ALA A 173 3.36 15.69 27.90
CA ALA A 173 3.68 14.30 28.22
C ALA A 173 5.11 13.92 27.78
N ARG A 174 5.47 14.26 26.53
CA ARG A 174 6.80 13.96 25.98
C ARG A 174 7.92 14.74 26.67
N LEU A 175 7.71 16.03 26.92
CA LEU A 175 8.72 16.90 27.53
C LEU A 175 8.96 16.49 28.98
N CYS A 176 7.90 16.34 29.78
CA CYS A 176 7.99 15.94 31.18
C CYS A 176 8.63 14.55 31.31
N ASN A 177 8.26 13.57 30.48
CA ASN A 177 8.93 12.26 30.48
C ASN A 177 10.42 12.35 30.13
N LYS A 178 10.82 13.24 29.20
CA LYS A 178 12.24 13.45 28.88
C LYS A 178 13.01 14.09 30.04
N VAL A 179 12.44 15.13 30.65
CA VAL A 179 13.00 15.79 31.84
C VAL A 179 13.11 14.80 32.99
N SER A 180 12.03 14.04 33.23
CA SER A 180 11.95 13.07 34.32
C SER A 180 13.03 12.00 34.22
N LYS A 181 13.28 11.46 33.01
CA LYS A 181 14.37 10.50 32.76
C LYS A 181 15.78 11.09 32.85
N THR A 182 15.92 12.40 32.67
CA THR A 182 17.22 13.08 32.71
C THR A 182 17.65 13.37 34.15
N LEU A 183 16.68 13.69 35.01
CA LEU A 183 16.87 13.91 36.44
C LEU A 183 16.95 12.56 37.16
N LYS A 184 18.06 12.28 37.85
CA LYS A 184 18.36 10.95 38.44
C LYS A 184 17.93 10.79 39.91
N PHE A 185 16.85 11.46 40.31
CA PHE A 185 16.26 11.37 41.65
C PHE A 185 14.75 11.10 41.57
N GLU A 186 14.16 10.63 42.68
CA GLU A 186 12.75 10.30 42.80
C GLU A 186 11.88 11.57 42.75
N LYS A 187 10.78 11.51 41.98
CA LYS A 187 9.86 12.64 41.79
C LYS A 187 8.53 12.20 41.23
N SER A 188 7.47 12.86 41.69
CA SER A 188 6.13 12.70 41.12
C SER A 188 5.94 13.61 39.90
N CYS A 189 5.18 13.18 38.89
CA CYS A 189 4.86 13.99 37.72
C CYS A 189 3.37 14.28 37.65
N PHE A 190 3.00 15.55 37.51
CA PHE A 190 1.62 16.02 37.37
C PHE A 190 1.47 16.86 36.11
N PHE A 191 0.30 16.77 35.48
CA PHE A 191 0.00 17.39 34.19
C PHE A 191 -1.25 18.25 34.30
N HIS A 192 -1.26 19.40 33.63
CA HIS A 192 -2.31 20.42 33.75
C HIS A 192 -2.72 20.93 32.38
N THR A 193 -4.03 20.98 32.12
CA THR A 193 -4.63 21.53 30.90
C THR A 193 -5.86 22.34 31.27
N ASP A 194 -6.10 23.46 30.60
CA ASP A 194 -7.34 24.26 30.75
C ASP A 194 -8.46 23.83 29.81
N SER A 195 -8.16 22.92 28.88
CA SER A 195 -9.15 22.31 28.03
C SER A 195 -9.84 21.17 28.74
N SER A 196 -11.09 21.40 29.13
CA SER A 196 -11.97 20.36 29.67
C SER A 196 -12.16 19.22 28.66
N ILE A 197 -12.22 19.50 27.36
CA ILE A 197 -12.36 18.47 26.31
C ILE A 197 -11.14 17.55 26.31
N VAL A 198 -9.93 18.11 26.31
CA VAL A 198 -8.69 17.34 26.32
C VAL A 198 -8.54 16.56 27.61
N TYR A 199 -8.87 17.17 28.76
CA TYR A 199 -8.91 16.48 30.04
C TYR A 199 -9.80 15.22 29.96
N HIS A 200 -11.03 15.34 29.45
CA HIS A 200 -11.94 14.19 29.30
C HIS A 200 -11.44 13.16 28.27
N TRP A 201 -10.78 13.59 27.20
CA TRP A 201 -10.15 12.66 26.25
C TRP A 201 -9.05 11.84 26.91
N ILE A 202 -8.26 12.45 27.79
CA ILE A 202 -7.18 11.78 28.51
C ILE A 202 -7.73 10.86 29.61
N GLN A 203 -8.81 11.24 30.31
CA GLN A 203 -9.46 10.35 31.27
C GLN A 203 -10.23 9.19 30.60
N GLY A 204 -10.59 9.35 29.32
CA GLY A 204 -11.39 8.39 28.57
C GLY A 204 -10.59 7.23 27.94
N GLU A 205 -11.30 6.18 27.54
CA GLU A 205 -10.71 5.04 26.83
C GLU A 205 -10.37 5.40 25.36
N PRO A 206 -9.10 5.26 24.92
CA PRO A 206 -8.68 5.70 23.60
C PRO A 206 -9.44 5.04 22.43
N ALA A 207 -9.88 3.79 22.62
CA ALA A 207 -10.61 3.02 21.62
C ALA A 207 -11.90 3.70 21.16
N ARG A 208 -12.49 4.56 22.01
CA ARG A 208 -13.75 5.29 21.75
C ARG A 208 -13.58 6.46 20.79
N PHE A 209 -12.37 6.98 20.60
CA PHE A 209 -12.14 8.17 19.78
C PHE A 209 -11.79 7.85 18.32
N LYS A 210 -12.01 8.80 17.42
CA LYS A 210 -11.54 8.78 16.02
C LYS A 210 -10.00 8.70 15.96
N PRO A 211 -9.41 8.23 14.84
CA PRO A 211 -7.98 7.92 14.77
C PRO A 211 -7.02 9.04 15.19
N PHE A 212 -7.35 10.31 14.93
CA PHE A 212 -6.51 11.42 15.36
C PHE A 212 -6.42 11.46 16.89
N VAL A 213 -7.54 11.66 17.59
CA VAL A 213 -7.57 11.74 19.06
C VAL A 213 -7.08 10.44 19.69
N LYS A 214 -7.58 9.29 19.23
CA LYS A 214 -7.18 7.96 19.71
C LYS A 214 -5.66 7.81 19.79
N ASN A 215 -4.95 8.04 18.67
CA ASN A 215 -3.52 7.76 18.61
C ASN A 215 -2.70 8.69 19.51
N ARG A 216 -3.15 9.93 19.76
CA ARG A 216 -2.46 10.85 20.67
C ARG A 216 -2.74 10.51 22.13
N VAL A 217 -3.98 10.17 22.46
CA VAL A 217 -4.34 9.72 23.82
C VAL A 217 -3.62 8.42 24.18
N GLU A 218 -3.53 7.44 23.26
CA GLU A 218 -2.75 6.20 23.48
C GLU A 218 -1.27 6.49 23.78
N GLU A 219 -0.69 7.50 23.12
CA GLU A 219 0.68 7.90 23.41
C GLU A 219 0.81 8.62 24.75
N ILE A 220 -0.15 9.49 25.11
CA ILE A 220 -0.20 10.13 26.43
C ILE A 220 -0.29 9.06 27.53
N HIS A 221 -1.17 8.07 27.39
CA HIS A 221 -1.33 6.96 28.34
C HIS A 221 -0.08 6.08 28.46
N ARG A 222 0.73 5.97 27.40
CA ARG A 222 2.00 5.25 27.45
C ARG A 222 3.09 6.03 28.19
N LEU A 223 3.02 7.36 28.17
CA LEU A 223 4.04 8.25 28.74
C LEU A 223 3.69 8.74 30.15
N THR A 224 2.41 8.71 30.51
CA THR A 224 1.85 9.33 31.72
C THR A 224 0.64 8.54 32.20
N GLU A 225 0.31 8.67 33.47
CA GLU A 225 -0.89 8.06 34.06
C GLU A 225 -2.09 9.02 33.97
N PRO A 226 -3.25 8.58 33.46
CA PRO A 226 -4.44 9.45 33.36
C PRO A 226 -4.83 10.15 34.68
N PRO A 227 -4.79 9.49 35.85
CA PRO A 227 -5.10 10.16 37.13
C PRO A 227 -4.16 11.31 37.52
N LYS A 228 -2.96 11.41 36.91
CA LYS A 228 -2.01 12.50 37.16
C LYS A 228 -2.28 13.75 36.32
N TRP A 229 -3.28 13.69 35.42
CA TRP A 229 -3.77 14.85 34.67
C TRP A 229 -4.85 15.58 35.43
N ASN A 230 -4.73 16.91 35.51
CA ASN A 230 -5.63 17.81 36.20
C ASN A 230 -6.12 18.91 35.24
N HIS A 231 -7.28 19.47 35.57
CA HIS A 231 -7.77 20.68 34.91
C HIS A 231 -7.27 21.92 35.67
N CYS A 232 -6.80 22.94 34.96
CA CYS A 232 -6.43 24.23 35.55
C CYS A 232 -7.24 25.39 34.93
N PRO A 233 -7.58 26.46 35.66
CA PRO A 233 -8.23 27.62 35.08
C PRO A 233 -7.39 28.28 33.98
N GLY A 234 -7.98 28.56 32.82
CA GLY A 234 -7.23 29.09 31.67
C GLY A 234 -6.54 30.44 31.89
N ARG A 235 -7.02 31.28 32.83
CA ARG A 235 -6.33 32.54 33.20
C ARG A 235 -5.07 32.30 34.04
N GLU A 236 -5.00 31.17 34.70
CA GLU A 236 -3.89 30.76 35.57
C GLU A 236 -3.02 29.69 34.90
N ASN A 237 -3.22 29.42 33.60
CA ASN A 237 -2.42 28.47 32.84
C ASN A 237 -1.19 29.18 32.25
N PRO A 238 0.03 28.94 32.77
CA PRO A 238 1.25 29.60 32.27
C PRO A 238 1.59 29.22 30.83
N ALA A 239 1.15 28.05 30.35
CA ALA A 239 1.34 27.66 28.96
C ALA A 239 0.55 28.56 27.98
N GLY A 240 -0.48 29.25 28.46
CA GLY A 240 -1.24 30.22 27.66
C GLY A 240 -0.46 31.47 27.29
N ILE A 241 0.52 31.85 28.10
CA ILE A 241 1.48 32.91 27.77
C ILE A 241 2.31 32.49 26.56
N LEU A 242 2.75 31.23 26.53
CA LEU A 242 3.53 30.66 25.45
C LEU A 242 2.72 30.45 24.16
N SER A 243 1.46 30.01 24.25
CA SER A 243 0.64 29.71 23.07
C SER A 243 0.20 30.98 22.31
N ARG A 244 0.11 32.12 23.02
CA ARG A 244 -0.25 33.43 22.46
C ARG A 244 0.99 34.26 22.08
N GLY A 245 2.03 34.17 22.90
CA GLY A 245 3.24 34.97 22.82
C GLY A 245 3.08 36.36 23.43
N ILE A 246 4.13 36.88 24.06
CA ILE A 246 4.13 38.16 24.76
C ILE A 246 5.41 38.97 24.47
N SER A 247 5.45 40.22 24.93
CA SER A 247 6.64 41.07 24.86
C SER A 247 7.72 40.70 25.88
N VAL A 248 8.96 41.14 25.65
CA VAL A 248 10.05 40.93 26.62
C VAL A 248 9.75 41.63 27.94
N LYS A 249 9.24 42.86 27.88
CA LYS A 249 8.78 43.62 29.04
C LYS A 249 7.77 42.84 29.89
N GLU A 250 6.70 42.34 29.26
CA GLU A 250 5.69 41.54 29.95
C GLU A 250 6.27 40.21 30.46
N LEU A 251 7.20 39.60 29.74
CA LEU A 251 7.80 38.32 30.10
C LEU A 251 8.68 38.47 31.35
N LYS A 252 9.46 39.54 31.42
CA LYS A 252 10.35 39.83 32.54
C LYS A 252 9.57 39.88 33.86
N ASP A 253 8.43 40.58 33.86
CA ASP A 253 7.62 40.81 35.05
C ASP A 253 6.55 39.71 35.26
N SER A 254 6.59 38.62 34.50
CA SER A 254 5.57 37.57 34.53
C SER A 254 5.81 36.55 35.64
N GLU A 255 5.25 36.81 36.82
CA GLU A 255 5.22 35.86 37.94
C GLU A 255 4.65 34.49 37.54
N LEU A 256 3.56 34.49 36.76
CA LEU A 256 2.92 33.27 36.28
C LEU A 256 3.85 32.44 35.40
N TRP A 257 4.65 33.06 34.52
CA TRP A 257 5.58 32.33 33.66
C TRP A 257 6.78 31.77 34.43
N TRP A 258 7.38 32.53 35.34
CA TRP A 258 8.61 32.11 36.02
C TRP A 258 8.36 31.14 37.17
N HIS A 259 7.22 31.25 37.83
CA HIS A 259 6.93 30.49 39.05
C HIS A 259 5.67 29.64 38.98
N GLY A 260 4.93 29.68 37.86
CA GLY A 260 3.64 28.99 37.76
C GLY A 260 2.55 29.66 38.59
N PRO A 261 1.35 29.05 38.65
CA PRO A 261 0.21 29.66 39.31
C PRO A 261 0.37 29.73 40.84
N PRO A 262 -0.16 30.76 41.53
CA PRO A 262 0.02 30.94 42.97
C PRO A 262 -0.44 29.75 43.82
N TRP A 263 -1.53 29.09 43.43
CA TRP A 263 -2.05 27.92 44.14
C TRP A 263 -1.09 26.72 44.11
N LEU A 264 -0.14 26.67 43.16
CA LEU A 264 0.85 25.59 43.10
C LEU A 264 1.85 25.69 44.26
N ARG A 265 2.06 26.90 44.79
CA ARG A 265 2.86 27.15 46.00
C ARG A 265 2.08 26.90 47.30
N GLN A 266 0.86 26.39 47.20
CA GLN A 266 0.03 26.02 48.35
C GLN A 266 -0.12 24.50 48.45
N ASN A 267 -0.75 24.03 49.53
CA ASN A 267 -1.11 22.64 49.71
C ASN A 267 -2.14 22.18 48.66
N GLU A 268 -2.11 20.89 48.31
CA GLU A 268 -2.93 20.30 47.24
C GLU A 268 -4.44 20.51 47.45
N GLN A 269 -4.90 20.67 48.70
CA GLN A 269 -6.29 20.96 49.03
C GLN A 269 -6.82 22.28 48.45
N PHE A 270 -5.94 23.23 48.16
CA PHE A 270 -6.26 24.54 47.59
C PHE A 270 -6.14 24.55 46.06
N TRP A 271 -5.79 23.42 45.44
CA TRP A 271 -5.72 23.34 43.99
C TRP A 271 -7.12 23.44 43.38
N PRO A 272 -7.24 23.95 42.14
CA PRO A 272 -8.51 24.06 41.44
C PRO A 272 -9.22 22.70 41.38
N LYS A 273 -10.40 22.62 41.99
CA LYS A 273 -11.24 21.42 41.91
C LYS A 273 -11.98 21.42 40.57
N ILE A 274 -12.09 20.24 39.98
CA ILE A 274 -12.83 20.04 38.74
C ILE A 274 -14.31 20.21 39.04
N GLU A 275 -14.91 21.31 38.55
CA GLU A 275 -16.37 21.36 38.43
C GLU A 275 -16.79 20.22 37.50
N LYS A 276 -17.68 19.34 37.98
CA LYS A 276 -18.26 18.26 37.17
C LYS A 276 -19.05 18.90 36.02
N LEU A 277 -18.38 19.20 34.92
CA LEU A 277 -19.01 19.69 33.71
C LEU A 277 -19.88 18.56 33.13
N ASN A 278 -21.16 18.86 32.91
CA ASN A 278 -22.05 18.00 32.15
C ASN A 278 -21.49 17.85 30.74
N VAL A 279 -20.86 16.71 30.46
CA VAL A 279 -20.34 16.39 29.13
C VAL A 279 -21.53 16.27 28.19
N ASN A 280 -21.76 17.29 27.37
CA ASN A 280 -22.71 17.20 26.27
C ASN A 280 -22.22 16.08 25.34
N ASN A 281 -23.04 15.04 25.13
CA ASN A 281 -22.72 13.84 24.33
C ASN A 281 -22.49 14.11 22.82
N GLN A 282 -22.33 15.38 22.42
CA GLN A 282 -22.10 15.83 21.04
C GLN A 282 -20.60 15.93 20.67
N ASP A 283 -19.70 15.23 21.37
CA ASP A 283 -18.30 15.20 20.98
C ASP A 283 -18.13 14.48 19.62
N LEU A 284 -17.93 15.29 18.57
CA LEU A 284 -17.73 14.84 17.19
C LEU A 284 -16.51 13.93 17.03
N GLU A 285 -15.59 13.89 17.99
CA GLU A 285 -14.40 13.02 17.96
C GLU A 285 -14.63 11.64 18.56
N LEU A 286 -15.76 11.42 19.21
CA LEU A 286 -16.21 10.06 19.52
C LEU A 286 -16.46 9.33 18.20
N LYS A 287 -16.00 8.08 18.12
CA LYS A 287 -16.60 7.15 17.17
C LYS A 287 -18.07 7.12 17.54
N SER A 288 -18.94 7.34 16.56
CA SER A 288 -20.36 7.06 16.69
C SER A 288 -20.48 5.62 17.20
N LYS A 289 -20.63 5.45 18.52
CA LYS A 289 -21.38 4.30 19.00
C LYS A 289 -22.73 4.51 18.35
N PHE A 290 -23.23 3.51 17.64
CA PHE A 290 -24.66 3.44 17.35
C PHE A 290 -25.36 3.52 18.72
N ARG A 291 -25.71 4.75 19.11
CA ARG A 291 -26.44 5.14 20.30
C ARG A 291 -27.46 6.17 19.83
N ASP A 292 -28.30 5.71 18.91
CA ASP A 292 -29.70 6.12 18.88
C ASP A 292 -30.47 4.86 19.29
N ILE A 293 -30.50 4.63 20.61
CA ILE A 293 -31.68 3.99 21.22
C ILE A 293 -32.47 5.18 21.77
N SER A 294 -33.05 5.97 20.87
CA SER A 294 -34.32 6.58 21.21
C SER A 294 -35.35 5.45 21.06
N GLN A 295 -36.10 5.21 22.13
CA GLN A 295 -37.35 4.47 22.05
C GLN A 295 -38.29 5.27 21.15
N ASN A 296 -38.17 5.10 19.84
CA ASN A 296 -39.23 5.43 18.91
C ASN A 296 -39.74 4.11 18.35
N GLU A 297 -41.04 3.91 18.49
CA GLU A 297 -41.78 2.78 17.96
C GLU A 297 -41.27 2.38 16.58
N VAL A 298 -40.92 1.10 16.45
CA VAL A 298 -40.50 0.54 15.17
C VAL A 298 -41.73 0.47 14.27
N ILE A 299 -41.96 1.53 13.51
CA ILE A 299 -42.64 1.43 12.23
C ILE A 299 -41.70 0.62 11.33
N LEU A 300 -42.12 -0.61 11.03
CA LEU A 300 -41.46 -1.54 10.11
C LEU A 300 -41.49 -0.95 8.69
N GLU A 301 -40.58 -0.03 8.37
CA GLU A 301 -40.34 0.39 6.99
C GLU A 301 -38.89 0.13 6.57
N ASN A 302 -38.78 -0.83 5.64
CA ASN A 302 -37.65 -1.19 4.78
C ASN A 302 -36.28 -1.48 5.43
N ARG A 303 -35.95 -2.78 5.49
CA ARG A 303 -34.61 -3.30 5.79
C ARG A 303 -33.57 -2.68 4.82
N GLY A 304 -32.70 -1.81 5.33
CA GLY A 304 -31.46 -1.47 4.64
C GLY A 304 -30.60 -2.72 4.38
N LYS A 305 -29.91 -2.78 3.23
CA LYS A 305 -28.99 -3.88 2.87
C LYS A 305 -27.98 -4.11 4.01
N LEU A 306 -27.78 -5.37 4.44
CA LEU A 306 -26.88 -5.78 5.55
C LEU A 306 -25.47 -5.16 5.45
N LEU A 307 -24.95 -5.05 4.23
CA LEU A 307 -23.70 -4.37 3.90
C LEU A 307 -23.89 -3.58 2.61
N ASN A 308 -23.35 -2.36 2.56
CA ASN A 308 -23.30 -1.60 1.31
C ASN A 308 -22.03 -1.95 0.52
N ILE A 309 -22.21 -2.65 -0.61
CA ILE A 309 -21.13 -3.11 -1.50
C ILE A 309 -20.31 -1.96 -2.12
N ASP A 310 -20.89 -0.77 -2.28
CA ASP A 310 -20.23 0.37 -2.93
C ASP A 310 -19.08 0.94 -2.12
N LYS A 311 -19.06 0.67 -0.80
CA LYS A 311 -17.97 1.05 0.10
C LYS A 311 -16.73 0.16 -0.04
N PHE A 312 -16.79 -0.91 -0.83
CA PHE A 312 -15.69 -1.85 -1.02
C PHE A 312 -14.94 -1.62 -2.33
N SER A 313 -13.61 -1.65 -2.24
CA SER A 313 -12.68 -1.59 -3.37
C SER A 313 -11.91 -2.89 -3.60
N SER A 314 -12.07 -3.89 -2.73
CA SER A 314 -11.40 -5.19 -2.80
C SER A 314 -12.40 -6.33 -2.62
N TYR A 315 -12.35 -7.28 -3.55
CA TYR A 315 -13.17 -8.50 -3.55
C TYR A 315 -12.91 -9.35 -2.30
N LEU A 316 -11.65 -9.65 -1.98
CA LEU A 316 -11.31 -10.45 -0.79
C LEU A 316 -11.70 -9.74 0.51
N LYS A 317 -11.58 -8.41 0.57
CA LYS A 317 -12.01 -7.64 1.75
C LYS A 317 -13.52 -7.73 1.95
N LEU A 318 -14.30 -7.65 0.87
CA LEU A 318 -15.75 -7.83 0.90
C LEU A 318 -16.11 -9.21 1.49
N LEU A 319 -15.53 -10.29 0.93
CA LEU A 319 -15.79 -11.65 1.39
C LEU A 319 -15.39 -11.86 2.86
N ARG A 320 -14.20 -11.39 3.26
CA ARG A 320 -13.73 -11.55 4.65
C ARG A 320 -14.61 -10.79 5.64
N VAL A 321 -15.02 -9.56 5.33
CA VAL A 321 -15.90 -8.78 6.21
C VAL A 321 -17.26 -9.47 6.35
N THR A 322 -17.84 -9.93 5.25
CA THR A 322 -19.09 -10.70 5.28
C THR A 322 -18.95 -11.99 6.08
N ALA A 323 -17.84 -12.72 5.93
CA ALA A 323 -17.55 -13.94 6.68
C ALA A 323 -17.47 -13.66 8.18
N PHE A 324 -16.80 -12.57 8.59
CA PHE A 324 -16.77 -12.15 10.00
C PHE A 324 -18.14 -11.74 10.54
N VAL A 325 -18.98 -11.08 9.74
CA VAL A 325 -20.37 -10.76 10.13
C VAL A 325 -21.18 -12.04 10.34
N PHE A 326 -21.08 -13.01 9.43
CA PHE A 326 -21.77 -14.29 9.58
C PHE A 326 -21.23 -15.10 10.76
N ARG A 327 -19.92 -15.10 10.99
CA ARG A 327 -19.31 -15.73 12.17
C ARG A 327 -19.79 -15.05 13.45
N PHE A 328 -19.91 -13.73 13.47
CA PHE A 328 -20.46 -13.00 14.61
C PHE A 328 -21.92 -13.43 14.88
N ILE A 329 -22.77 -13.46 13.85
CA ILE A 329 -24.16 -13.91 13.95
C ILE A 329 -24.24 -15.37 14.43
N TYR A 330 -23.39 -16.25 13.91
CA TYR A 330 -23.31 -17.64 14.35
C TYR A 330 -22.91 -17.72 15.82
N ASN A 331 -21.88 -16.97 16.23
CA ASN A 331 -21.38 -16.94 17.59
C ASN A 331 -22.35 -16.28 18.57
N THR A 332 -23.26 -15.40 18.16
CA THR A 332 -24.28 -14.86 19.07
C THR A 332 -25.47 -15.80 19.27
N ARG A 333 -25.70 -16.72 18.32
CA ARG A 333 -26.85 -17.64 18.33
C ARG A 333 -26.54 -19.06 18.81
N ASN A 334 -25.27 -19.46 18.86
CA ASN A 334 -24.85 -20.82 19.22
C ASN A 334 -23.92 -20.83 20.43
N THR A 335 -23.91 -21.94 21.19
CA THR A 335 -23.01 -22.16 22.33
C THR A 335 -21.57 -22.47 21.89
N SER A 336 -21.39 -23.26 20.82
CA SER A 336 -20.10 -23.51 20.20
C SER A 336 -19.63 -22.28 19.41
N LYS A 337 -18.53 -21.65 19.86
CA LYS A 337 -18.00 -20.43 19.21
C LYS A 337 -16.88 -20.77 18.23
N LYS A 338 -16.98 -20.27 17.00
CA LYS A 338 -15.88 -20.30 16.03
C LYS A 338 -14.85 -19.22 16.36
N ARG A 339 -13.57 -19.59 16.48
CA ARG A 339 -12.42 -18.71 16.80
C ARG A 339 -11.26 -18.95 15.83
N GLY A 340 -10.30 -18.03 15.75
CA GLY A 340 -9.11 -18.15 14.89
C GLY A 340 -9.27 -17.57 13.48
N PRO A 341 -8.36 -17.89 12.53
CA PRO A 341 -8.45 -17.47 11.13
C PRO A 341 -9.78 -17.88 10.45
N LEU A 342 -10.16 -17.20 9.37
CA LEU A 342 -11.34 -17.58 8.59
C LEU A 342 -11.10 -18.90 7.86
N GLU A 343 -12.06 -19.81 7.94
CA GLU A 343 -12.04 -21.08 7.22
C GLU A 343 -12.49 -20.86 5.77
N ILE A 344 -12.09 -21.78 4.89
CA ILE A 344 -12.43 -21.73 3.45
C ILE A 344 -13.94 -21.73 3.26
N ASP A 345 -14.67 -22.52 4.05
CA ASP A 345 -16.13 -22.64 3.90
C ASP A 345 -16.86 -21.36 4.31
N GLU A 346 -16.34 -20.58 5.27
CA GLU A 346 -16.91 -19.28 5.62
C GLU A 346 -16.73 -18.25 4.49
N LEU A 347 -15.62 -18.32 3.77
CA LEU A 347 -15.39 -17.51 2.58
C LEU A 347 -16.29 -17.94 1.42
N LYS A 348 -16.52 -19.25 1.23
CA LYS A 348 -17.48 -19.77 0.24
C LYS A 348 -18.90 -19.30 0.53
N ILE A 349 -19.38 -19.43 1.77
CA ILE A 349 -20.71 -18.95 2.18
C ILE A 349 -20.86 -17.45 1.92
N SER A 350 -19.79 -16.69 2.14
CA SER A 350 -19.78 -15.24 1.87
C SER A 350 -19.82 -14.93 0.37
N GLU A 351 -19.10 -15.70 -0.46
CA GLU A 351 -19.13 -15.58 -1.93
C GLU A 351 -20.54 -15.91 -2.45
N GLU A 352 -21.11 -17.03 -2.03
CA GLU A 352 -22.46 -17.48 -2.39
C GLU A 352 -23.54 -16.46 -1.97
N PHE A 353 -23.41 -15.85 -0.79
CA PHE A 353 -24.30 -14.77 -0.37
C PHE A 353 -24.28 -13.59 -1.35
N TRP A 354 -23.10 -13.07 -1.68
CA TRP A 354 -23.01 -11.92 -2.58
C TRP A 354 -23.40 -12.22 -4.02
N VAL A 355 -23.17 -13.46 -4.49
CA VAL A 355 -23.68 -13.94 -5.77
C VAL A 355 -25.20 -13.87 -5.77
N ARG A 356 -25.87 -14.44 -4.76
CA ARG A 356 -27.34 -14.43 -4.66
C ARG A 356 -27.91 -13.03 -4.55
N GLU A 357 -27.34 -12.17 -3.72
CA GLU A 357 -27.81 -10.78 -3.59
C GLU A 357 -27.65 -10.01 -4.90
N THR A 358 -26.52 -10.19 -5.59
CA THR A 358 -26.27 -9.56 -6.89
C THR A 358 -27.24 -10.07 -7.97
N GLN A 359 -27.57 -11.36 -7.93
CA GLN A 359 -28.51 -11.97 -8.85
C GLN A 359 -29.95 -11.53 -8.57
N LYS A 360 -30.38 -11.49 -7.30
CA LYS A 360 -31.71 -10.98 -6.90
C LYS A 360 -31.92 -9.52 -7.32
N GLU A 361 -30.90 -8.68 -7.15
CA GLU A 361 -30.98 -7.26 -7.53
C GLU A 361 -31.11 -7.07 -9.05
N ALA A 362 -30.51 -7.94 -9.86
CA ALA A 362 -30.48 -7.78 -11.32
C ALA A 362 -31.48 -8.66 -12.09
N TYR A 363 -31.87 -9.80 -11.53
CA TYR A 363 -32.67 -10.86 -12.17
C TYR A 363 -33.80 -11.33 -11.24
N GLY A 364 -34.27 -10.49 -10.32
CA GLY A 364 -35.27 -10.88 -9.31
C GLY A 364 -36.58 -11.39 -9.91
N SER A 365 -37.05 -10.78 -11.01
CA SER A 365 -38.21 -11.27 -11.78
C SER A 365 -37.97 -12.67 -12.35
N GLU A 366 -36.83 -12.89 -12.99
CA GLU A 366 -36.50 -14.18 -13.60
C GLU A 366 -36.28 -15.28 -12.55
N ILE A 367 -35.73 -14.94 -11.39
CA ILE A 367 -35.58 -15.88 -10.27
C ILE A 367 -36.96 -16.28 -9.75
N ALA A 368 -37.87 -15.32 -9.55
CA ALA A 368 -39.24 -15.60 -9.11
C ALA A 368 -40.01 -16.47 -10.14
N ASP A 369 -39.82 -16.22 -11.44
CA ASP A 369 -40.40 -17.03 -12.51
C ASP A 369 -39.85 -18.47 -12.50
N LEU A 370 -38.55 -18.65 -12.27
CA LEU A 370 -37.89 -19.96 -12.17
C LEU A 370 -38.32 -20.72 -10.91
N GLU A 371 -38.52 -20.05 -9.79
CA GLU A 371 -39.03 -20.64 -8.55
C GLU A 371 -40.47 -21.15 -8.69
N LYS A 372 -41.33 -20.44 -9.46
CA LYS A 372 -42.75 -20.79 -9.63
C LYS A 372 -43.02 -21.77 -10.77
N SER A 373 -42.43 -21.53 -11.93
CA SER A 373 -42.84 -22.15 -13.20
C SER A 373 -41.68 -22.84 -13.94
N GLN A 374 -40.49 -22.88 -13.34
CA GLN A 374 -39.26 -23.45 -13.92
C GLN A 374 -38.86 -22.92 -15.31
N LYS A 375 -39.46 -21.81 -15.75
CA LYS A 375 -39.20 -21.15 -17.03
C LYS A 375 -39.22 -19.64 -16.84
N VAL A 376 -38.25 -18.94 -17.42
CA VAL A 376 -38.21 -17.47 -17.44
C VAL A 376 -39.14 -16.92 -18.53
N SER A 377 -39.64 -15.70 -18.33
CA SER A 377 -40.45 -14.98 -19.33
C SER A 377 -39.79 -14.93 -20.72
N ASN A 378 -40.62 -15.07 -21.78
CA ASN A 378 -40.20 -15.01 -23.18
C ASN A 378 -39.54 -13.67 -23.56
N CYS A 379 -39.78 -12.61 -22.78
CA CYS A 379 -39.19 -11.28 -23.00
C CYS A 379 -37.84 -11.09 -22.29
N SER A 380 -37.38 -12.07 -21.50
CA SER A 380 -36.13 -11.92 -20.74
C SER A 380 -34.89 -11.95 -21.64
N LYS A 381 -33.96 -11.03 -21.37
CA LYS A 381 -32.67 -10.92 -22.08
C LYS A 381 -31.75 -12.11 -21.84
N ILE A 382 -32.04 -12.92 -20.82
CA ILE A 382 -31.25 -14.09 -20.46
C ILE A 382 -31.91 -15.42 -20.89
N LEU A 383 -33.10 -15.40 -21.48
CA LEU A 383 -33.80 -16.61 -21.97
C LEU A 383 -32.92 -17.46 -22.90
N SER A 384 -32.18 -16.81 -23.81
CA SER A 384 -31.27 -17.48 -24.75
C SER A 384 -30.07 -18.18 -24.11
N LEU A 385 -29.81 -17.90 -22.82
CA LEU A 385 -28.77 -18.54 -22.02
C LEU A 385 -29.31 -19.77 -21.27
N VAL A 386 -30.60 -20.13 -21.43
CA VAL A 386 -31.23 -21.28 -20.76
C VAL A 386 -30.93 -21.28 -19.25
N PRO A 387 -31.34 -20.22 -18.52
CA PRO A 387 -30.99 -20.05 -17.11
C PRO A 387 -31.78 -21.04 -16.23
N TYR A 388 -31.16 -21.50 -15.15
CA TYR A 388 -31.80 -22.36 -14.14
C TYR A 388 -31.24 -22.06 -12.75
N LEU A 389 -31.99 -22.42 -11.70
CA LEU A 389 -31.52 -22.34 -10.31
C LEU A 389 -30.91 -23.66 -9.88
N ASP A 390 -29.75 -23.61 -9.23
CA ASP A 390 -29.16 -24.78 -8.57
C ASP A 390 -29.77 -25.05 -7.18
N ASP A 391 -29.29 -26.10 -6.51
CA ASP A 391 -29.67 -26.53 -5.17
C ASP A 391 -29.45 -25.45 -4.08
N LYS A 392 -28.63 -24.44 -4.37
CA LYS A 392 -28.33 -23.32 -3.45
C LYS A 392 -29.11 -22.04 -3.80
N ASN A 393 -30.04 -22.11 -4.74
CA ASN A 393 -30.76 -20.96 -5.32
C ASN A 393 -29.81 -19.95 -5.99
N ILE A 394 -28.76 -20.43 -6.65
CA ILE A 394 -27.87 -19.62 -7.48
C ILE A 394 -28.26 -19.79 -8.94
N LEU A 395 -28.40 -18.66 -9.64
CA LEU A 395 -28.74 -18.64 -11.06
C LEU A 395 -27.52 -19.06 -11.90
N ARG A 396 -27.67 -20.15 -12.64
CA ARG A 396 -26.65 -20.75 -13.53
C ARG A 396 -27.19 -20.90 -14.95
N ILE A 397 -26.29 -21.21 -15.88
CA ILE A 397 -26.55 -21.32 -17.32
C ILE A 397 -26.39 -22.77 -17.76
N LYS A 398 -27.32 -23.29 -18.57
CA LYS A 398 -27.20 -24.62 -19.21
C LYS A 398 -26.71 -24.51 -20.66
N GLY A 399 -25.88 -25.45 -21.07
CA GLY A 399 -25.18 -25.42 -22.35
C GLY A 399 -25.19 -26.75 -23.08
N ARG A 400 -24.54 -26.80 -24.24
CA ARG A 400 -24.45 -28.04 -25.06
C ARG A 400 -23.36 -29.01 -24.58
N LEU A 401 -22.60 -28.63 -23.56
CA LEU A 401 -21.44 -29.38 -23.05
C LEU A 401 -21.75 -30.11 -21.73
N GLU A 402 -23.03 -30.43 -21.44
CA GLU A 402 -23.41 -31.10 -20.19
C GLU A 402 -22.75 -32.47 -20.03
N GLU A 403 -22.64 -33.23 -21.13
CA GLU A 403 -22.01 -34.56 -21.19
C GLU A 403 -20.47 -34.54 -21.31
N SER A 404 -19.83 -33.36 -21.25
CA SER A 404 -18.37 -33.26 -21.31
C SER A 404 -17.70 -33.73 -20.01
N GLU A 405 -16.37 -33.83 -19.97
CA GLU A 405 -15.62 -34.15 -18.73
C GLU A 405 -15.27 -32.89 -17.90
N PHE A 406 -15.74 -31.70 -18.29
CA PHE A 406 -15.38 -30.45 -17.60
C PHE A 406 -15.94 -30.36 -16.16
N PRO A 407 -15.32 -29.54 -15.28
CA PRO A 407 -15.85 -29.20 -13.97
C PRO A 407 -17.28 -28.66 -14.05
N ILE A 408 -18.10 -28.91 -13.02
CA ILE A 408 -19.50 -28.48 -13.01
C ILE A 408 -19.65 -26.95 -13.13
N ASP A 409 -18.74 -26.19 -12.53
CA ASP A 409 -18.69 -24.73 -12.60
C ASP A 409 -18.30 -24.22 -14.00
N GLU A 410 -17.64 -25.05 -14.82
CA GLU A 410 -17.28 -24.73 -16.21
C GLU A 410 -18.38 -25.13 -17.19
N LYS A 411 -19.05 -26.26 -16.94
CA LYS A 411 -20.24 -26.71 -17.70
C LYS A 411 -21.43 -25.81 -17.48
N LYS A 412 -21.65 -25.41 -16.22
CA LYS A 412 -22.83 -24.70 -15.74
C LYS A 412 -22.39 -23.48 -14.91
N PRO A 413 -21.76 -22.47 -15.54
CA PRO A 413 -21.22 -21.33 -14.83
C PRO A 413 -22.31 -20.46 -14.20
N ILE A 414 -21.91 -19.78 -13.13
CA ILE A 414 -22.76 -18.84 -12.39
C ILE A 414 -22.99 -17.59 -13.24
N LEU A 415 -24.26 -17.23 -13.46
CA LEU A 415 -24.61 -16.04 -14.23
C LEU A 415 -24.47 -14.79 -13.36
N LEU A 416 -23.63 -13.85 -13.77
CA LEU A 416 -23.47 -12.56 -13.08
C LEU A 416 -23.84 -11.38 -13.99
N PRO A 417 -24.54 -10.36 -13.48
CA PRO A 417 -24.92 -9.20 -14.26
C PRO A 417 -23.71 -8.32 -14.60
N LYS A 418 -23.75 -7.72 -15.79
CA LYS A 418 -22.73 -6.76 -16.26
C LYS A 418 -22.65 -5.52 -15.38
N ASN A 419 -23.80 -5.05 -14.88
CA ASN A 419 -23.94 -3.76 -14.19
C ASN A 419 -23.91 -3.89 -12.67
N SER A 420 -23.12 -4.80 -12.09
CA SER A 420 -22.96 -4.88 -10.64
C SER A 420 -21.56 -4.47 -10.18
N LYS A 421 -21.50 -3.93 -8.96
CA LYS A 421 -20.25 -3.65 -8.26
C LYS A 421 -19.49 -4.94 -7.95
N PHE A 422 -20.20 -6.02 -7.61
CA PHE A 422 -19.63 -7.34 -7.35
C PHE A 422 -18.85 -7.88 -8.55
N SER A 423 -19.45 -7.86 -9.75
CA SER A 423 -18.79 -8.28 -11.00
C SER A 423 -17.54 -7.45 -11.28
N GLN A 424 -17.56 -6.14 -11.02
CA GLN A 424 -16.38 -5.27 -11.19
C GLN A 424 -15.25 -5.61 -10.22
N LEU A 425 -15.58 -5.85 -8.94
CA LEU A 425 -14.62 -6.25 -7.92
C LEU A 425 -13.99 -7.62 -8.25
N LEU A 426 -14.79 -8.59 -8.68
CA LEU A 426 -14.35 -9.92 -9.11
C LEU A 426 -13.37 -9.81 -10.29
N ILE A 427 -13.73 -9.06 -11.33
CA ILE A 427 -12.88 -8.85 -12.51
C ILE A 427 -11.55 -8.19 -12.10
N PHE A 428 -11.61 -7.16 -11.26
CA PHE A 428 -10.41 -6.46 -10.82
C PHE A 428 -9.51 -7.37 -9.96
N TYR A 429 -10.11 -8.21 -9.12
CA TYR A 429 -9.42 -9.23 -8.35
C TYR A 429 -8.74 -10.27 -9.26
N GLU A 430 -9.45 -10.86 -10.23
CA GLU A 430 -8.88 -11.81 -11.18
C GLU A 430 -7.78 -11.16 -12.03
N HIS A 431 -7.92 -9.88 -12.40
CA HIS A 431 -6.88 -9.15 -13.10
C HIS A 431 -5.59 -9.00 -12.28
N ILE A 432 -5.70 -8.65 -10.99
CA ILE A 432 -4.55 -8.50 -10.09
C ILE A 432 -3.94 -9.86 -9.74
N LYS A 433 -4.78 -10.85 -9.39
CA LYS A 433 -4.37 -12.22 -9.05
C LYS A 433 -3.57 -12.87 -10.18
N ASN A 434 -3.92 -12.56 -11.43
CA ASN A 434 -3.20 -13.04 -12.61
C ASN A 434 -2.19 -11.99 -13.14
N PHE A 435 -1.53 -11.25 -12.25
CA PHE A 435 -0.39 -10.38 -12.56
C PHE A 435 -0.64 -9.32 -13.64
N HIS A 436 -1.79 -8.66 -13.59
CA HIS A 436 -2.18 -7.65 -14.56
C HIS A 436 -2.25 -8.15 -16.01
N CYS A 437 -2.67 -9.40 -16.20
CA CYS A 437 -2.84 -9.99 -17.52
C CYS A 437 -3.86 -9.23 -18.38
N GLY A 438 -3.76 -9.42 -19.71
CA GLY A 438 -4.61 -8.74 -20.68
C GLY A 438 -6.07 -9.20 -20.66
N VAL A 439 -6.93 -8.46 -21.36
CA VAL A 439 -8.40 -8.67 -21.40
C VAL A 439 -8.78 -10.13 -21.69
N THR A 440 -8.13 -10.76 -22.67
CA THR A 440 -8.44 -12.13 -23.08
C THR A 440 -8.15 -13.14 -21.98
N THR A 441 -6.97 -13.04 -21.34
CA THR A 441 -6.57 -13.95 -20.24
C THR A 441 -7.48 -13.78 -19.03
N THR A 442 -7.77 -12.53 -18.64
CA THR A 442 -8.69 -12.27 -17.52
C THR A 442 -10.09 -12.81 -17.80
N LEU A 443 -10.58 -12.69 -19.03
CA LEU A 443 -11.90 -13.22 -19.42
C LEU A 443 -11.96 -14.76 -19.33
N VAL A 444 -10.91 -15.46 -19.77
CA VAL A 444 -10.82 -16.91 -19.66
C VAL A 444 -10.85 -17.35 -18.19
N MET A 445 -10.10 -16.68 -17.32
CA MET A 445 -10.09 -17.00 -15.88
C MET A 445 -11.46 -16.83 -15.23
N ILE A 446 -12.21 -15.79 -15.60
CA ILE A 446 -13.57 -15.57 -15.12
C ILE A 446 -14.50 -16.70 -15.60
N ARG A 447 -14.40 -17.08 -16.89
CA ARG A 447 -15.27 -18.08 -17.53
C ARG A 447 -15.14 -19.49 -17.00
N LYS A 448 -14.08 -19.81 -16.26
CA LYS A 448 -13.95 -21.09 -15.56
C LYS A 448 -15.05 -21.32 -14.51
N ARG A 449 -15.64 -20.25 -13.97
CA ARG A 449 -16.67 -20.33 -12.90
C ARG A 449 -17.88 -19.41 -13.13
N PHE A 450 -17.68 -18.27 -13.81
CA PHE A 450 -18.68 -17.22 -13.94
C PHE A 450 -18.91 -16.83 -15.41
N TRP A 451 -20.17 -16.62 -15.76
CA TRP A 451 -20.56 -16.06 -17.04
C TRP A 451 -21.14 -14.66 -16.87
N ILE A 452 -20.54 -13.68 -17.56
CA ILE A 452 -21.00 -12.29 -17.54
C ILE A 452 -21.44 -11.90 -18.96
N PRO A 453 -22.70 -11.51 -19.18
CA PRO A 453 -23.16 -11.01 -20.48
C PRO A 453 -22.33 -9.81 -20.94
N LYS A 454 -21.85 -9.85 -22.20
CA LYS A 454 -20.90 -8.86 -22.74
C LYS A 454 -19.63 -8.70 -21.87
N GLY A 455 -19.18 -9.79 -21.23
CA GLY A 455 -18.08 -9.81 -20.25
C GLY A 455 -16.77 -9.21 -20.78
N ARG A 456 -16.41 -9.44 -22.05
CA ARG A 456 -15.23 -8.85 -22.70
C ARG A 456 -15.22 -7.31 -22.61
N GLN A 457 -16.37 -6.66 -22.78
CA GLN A 457 -16.50 -5.20 -22.68
C GLN A 457 -16.27 -4.72 -21.24
N LEU A 458 -16.83 -5.44 -20.26
CA LEU A 458 -16.69 -5.10 -18.85
C LEU A 458 -15.25 -5.29 -18.37
N VAL A 459 -14.61 -6.41 -18.75
CA VAL A 459 -13.19 -6.67 -18.46
C VAL A 459 -12.31 -5.56 -19.03
N LYS A 460 -12.51 -5.18 -20.30
CA LYS A 460 -11.79 -4.05 -20.90
C LYS A 460 -12.00 -2.75 -20.12
N LYS A 461 -13.24 -2.45 -19.70
CA LYS A 461 -13.56 -1.25 -18.90
C LYS A 461 -12.85 -1.26 -17.54
N VAL A 462 -12.80 -2.39 -16.85
CA VAL A 462 -12.14 -2.53 -15.53
C VAL A 462 -10.62 -2.43 -15.67
N ILE A 463 -10.01 -3.15 -16.62
CA ILE A 463 -8.55 -3.12 -16.86
C ILE A 463 -8.10 -1.72 -17.29
N ASN A 464 -8.87 -1.02 -18.12
CA ASN A 464 -8.57 0.36 -18.51
C ASN A 464 -8.55 1.34 -17.33
N LYS A 465 -9.20 1.03 -16.20
CA LYS A 465 -9.13 1.83 -14.97
C LYS A 465 -7.94 1.47 -14.08
N CYS A 466 -7.25 0.35 -14.33
CA CYS A 466 -6.09 -0.06 -13.56
C CYS A 466 -4.93 0.91 -13.78
N LEU A 467 -4.50 1.61 -12.72
CA LEU A 467 -3.42 2.60 -12.78
C LEU A 467 -2.09 2.00 -13.24
N ILE A 468 -1.77 0.78 -12.81
CA ILE A 468 -0.55 0.07 -13.20
C ILE A 468 -0.58 -0.23 -14.70
N CYS A 469 -1.69 -0.75 -15.23
CA CYS A 469 -1.83 -1.00 -16.67
C CYS A 469 -1.80 0.29 -17.48
N LYS A 470 -2.46 1.37 -17.02
CA LYS A 470 -2.44 2.68 -17.68
C LYS A 470 -1.01 3.20 -17.87
N LYS A 471 -0.19 3.22 -16.81
CA LYS A 471 1.20 3.69 -16.85
C LYS A 471 2.07 2.97 -17.89
N TYR A 472 1.84 1.66 -18.06
CA TYR A 472 2.60 0.83 -19.00
C TYR A 472 1.99 0.74 -20.40
N SER A 473 0.79 1.28 -20.63
CA SER A 473 0.06 1.16 -21.91
C SER A 473 0.44 2.20 -22.97
N LEU A 474 1.30 3.17 -22.65
CA LEU A 474 1.84 4.17 -23.57
C LEU A 474 2.84 3.50 -24.54
N LYS A 475 2.48 3.34 -25.82
CA LYS A 475 3.29 2.65 -26.85
C LYS A 475 3.70 3.58 -28.01
N PRO A 476 4.94 3.44 -28.54
CA PRO A 476 5.33 3.82 -29.91
C PRO A 476 4.86 2.78 -30.96
N ALA A 477 4.95 3.15 -32.24
CA ALA A 477 4.31 2.56 -33.43
C ALA A 477 4.58 1.06 -33.73
N GLU A 478 3.70 0.46 -34.55
CA GLU A 478 3.66 -0.96 -34.90
C GLU A 478 4.52 -1.31 -36.14
N GLN A 479 5.10 -2.51 -36.15
CA GLN A 479 5.89 -3.08 -37.25
C GLN A 479 5.18 -4.31 -37.85
N VAL A 480 5.33 -4.50 -39.16
CA VAL A 480 4.72 -5.57 -39.97
C VAL A 480 5.19 -6.97 -39.53
N THR A 481 4.27 -7.93 -39.43
CA THR A 481 4.55 -9.34 -39.08
C THR A 481 4.95 -10.19 -40.28
N ALA A 482 6.05 -10.95 -40.18
CA ALA A 482 6.53 -11.88 -41.20
C ALA A 482 5.91 -13.30 -41.09
N GLN A 483 6.13 -14.15 -42.11
CA GLN A 483 5.64 -15.54 -42.20
C GLN A 483 6.20 -16.47 -41.10
N LEU A 484 5.49 -17.54 -40.77
CA LEU A 484 5.85 -18.48 -39.71
C LEU A 484 6.86 -19.56 -40.16
N PRO A 485 7.91 -19.89 -39.38
CA PRO A 485 8.87 -20.93 -39.76
C PRO A 485 8.28 -22.35 -39.73
N LYS A 486 8.75 -23.22 -40.63
CA LYS A 486 8.30 -24.62 -40.83
C LYS A 486 8.30 -25.47 -39.54
N VAL A 487 9.24 -25.20 -38.64
CA VAL A 487 9.40 -25.88 -37.35
C VAL A 487 8.23 -25.63 -36.39
N ARG A 488 7.48 -24.53 -36.58
CA ARG A 488 6.26 -24.21 -35.81
C ARG A 488 5.01 -24.94 -36.33
N LEU A 489 5.12 -25.62 -37.48
CA LEU A 489 4.01 -26.30 -38.15
C LEU A 489 4.04 -27.82 -37.94
N LEU A 490 5.08 -28.36 -37.28
CA LEU A 490 5.26 -29.79 -37.02
C LEU A 490 4.78 -30.16 -35.60
N GLU A 491 4.17 -31.33 -35.47
CA GLU A 491 3.68 -31.89 -34.20
C GLU A 491 4.84 -32.48 -33.38
N ASN A 492 5.60 -31.62 -32.70
CA ASN A 492 6.71 -32.06 -31.85
C ASN A 492 6.36 -31.99 -30.35
N PRO A 493 6.87 -32.92 -29.52
CA PRO A 493 6.83 -32.81 -28.07
C PRO A 493 7.14 -31.41 -27.52
N PRO A 494 6.47 -30.99 -26.43
CA PRO A 494 6.75 -29.71 -25.78
C PRO A 494 8.23 -29.60 -25.41
N PHE A 495 8.81 -28.42 -25.61
CA PHE A 495 10.22 -28.08 -25.36
C PHE A 495 11.28 -28.87 -26.15
N GLU A 496 10.89 -29.75 -27.08
CA GLU A 496 11.85 -30.41 -27.98
C GLU A 496 12.71 -29.38 -28.73
N ILE A 497 12.05 -28.32 -29.19
CA ILE A 497 12.69 -27.17 -29.81
C ILE A 497 12.41 -25.95 -28.95
N SER A 498 13.48 -25.40 -28.37
CA SER A 498 13.40 -24.34 -27.38
C SER A 498 14.20 -23.11 -27.79
N GLY A 499 13.66 -21.91 -27.59
CA GLY A 499 14.41 -20.67 -27.63
C GLY A 499 14.87 -20.30 -26.23
N LEU A 500 16.12 -19.86 -26.09
CA LEU A 500 16.71 -19.42 -24.82
C LEU A 500 16.94 -17.92 -24.83
N ASP A 501 16.44 -17.23 -23.80
CA ASP A 501 16.75 -15.83 -23.51
C ASP A 501 17.26 -15.67 -22.07
N PHE A 502 18.09 -14.67 -21.86
CA PHE A 502 18.64 -14.31 -20.56
C PHE A 502 18.10 -12.95 -20.10
N ALA A 503 17.90 -12.81 -18.80
CA ALA A 503 17.33 -11.59 -18.25
C ALA A 503 17.97 -11.23 -16.90
N GLY A 504 18.40 -9.96 -16.78
CA GLY A 504 18.99 -9.42 -15.56
C GLY A 504 19.87 -8.18 -15.86
N PRO A 505 20.60 -7.66 -14.86
CA PRO A 505 20.56 -8.06 -13.46
C PRO A 505 19.29 -7.57 -12.74
N ILE A 506 18.71 -8.43 -11.88
CA ILE A 506 17.74 -8.06 -10.85
C ILE A 506 18.46 -8.06 -9.50
N PHE A 507 18.20 -7.07 -8.66
CA PHE A 507 18.78 -6.99 -7.32
C PHE A 507 17.89 -7.73 -6.32
N TYR A 508 18.51 -8.55 -5.46
CA TYR A 508 17.86 -9.21 -4.34
C TYR A 508 18.60 -8.87 -3.04
N ARG A 509 17.85 -8.83 -1.94
CA ARG A 509 18.39 -8.48 -0.62
C ARG A 509 19.15 -9.66 -0.03
N CYS A 510 20.37 -9.42 0.41
CA CYS A 510 21.19 -10.33 1.21
C CYS A 510 21.68 -9.55 2.44
N ASP A 511 21.78 -10.20 3.61
CA ASP A 511 21.88 -9.58 4.96
C ASP A 511 22.92 -8.46 5.14
N LYS A 512 23.91 -8.37 4.25
CA LYS A 512 24.99 -7.37 4.31
C LYS A 512 25.01 -6.42 3.11
N GLU A 513 24.59 -6.86 1.91
CA GLU A 513 24.62 -6.08 0.66
C GLU A 513 23.61 -6.60 -0.37
N ASP A 514 23.13 -5.71 -1.26
CA ASP A 514 22.29 -6.09 -2.39
C ASP A 514 23.11 -6.87 -3.42
N ARG A 515 22.66 -8.08 -3.76
CA ARG A 515 23.33 -8.96 -4.73
C ARG A 515 22.55 -9.03 -6.03
N LYS A 516 23.27 -9.30 -7.13
CA LYS A 516 22.66 -9.48 -8.45
C LYS A 516 22.22 -10.92 -8.63
N ALA A 517 21.01 -11.12 -9.15
CA ALA A 517 20.54 -12.37 -9.69
C ALA A 517 20.10 -12.19 -11.14
N TYR A 518 20.04 -13.30 -11.84
CA TYR A 518 19.67 -13.37 -13.24
C TYR A 518 18.72 -14.55 -13.44
N PHE A 519 17.96 -14.56 -14.52
CA PHE A 519 17.08 -15.68 -14.83
C PHE A 519 17.14 -16.05 -16.30
N THR A 520 17.13 -17.35 -16.56
CA THR A 520 17.05 -17.93 -17.90
C THR A 520 15.60 -18.26 -18.23
N ILE A 521 15.15 -17.84 -19.42
CA ILE A 521 13.81 -18.12 -19.93
C ILE A 521 13.95 -19.08 -21.11
N PHE A 522 13.39 -20.27 -20.97
CA PHE A 522 13.23 -21.24 -22.06
C PHE A 522 11.82 -21.11 -22.63
N THR A 523 11.71 -21.02 -23.95
CA THR A 523 10.43 -20.88 -24.65
C THR A 523 10.25 -22.01 -25.65
N CYS A 524 9.15 -22.76 -25.57
CA CYS A 524 8.86 -23.82 -26.53
C CYS A 524 8.37 -23.22 -27.86
N ALA A 525 8.99 -23.63 -28.97
CA ALA A 525 8.60 -23.19 -30.30
C ALA A 525 7.19 -23.66 -30.72
N VAL A 526 6.75 -24.82 -30.22
CA VAL A 526 5.51 -25.50 -30.62
C VAL A 526 4.32 -25.11 -29.74
N THR A 527 4.40 -25.41 -28.44
CA THR A 527 3.29 -25.14 -27.49
C THR A 527 3.29 -23.71 -26.97
N ARG A 528 4.35 -22.94 -27.27
CA ARG A 528 4.56 -21.58 -26.75
C ARG A 528 4.71 -21.55 -25.22
N GLY A 529 4.87 -22.71 -24.57
CA GLY A 529 5.13 -22.79 -23.13
C GLY A 529 6.43 -22.07 -22.76
N ILE A 530 6.51 -21.56 -21.54
CA ILE A 530 7.73 -20.98 -20.99
C ILE A 530 8.19 -21.76 -19.76
N HIS A 531 9.49 -21.74 -19.50
CA HIS A 531 10.10 -22.23 -18.28
C HIS A 531 11.17 -21.26 -17.81
N ILE A 532 11.17 -20.91 -16.52
CA ILE A 532 12.02 -19.88 -15.96
C ILE A 532 12.87 -20.46 -14.82
N GLU A 533 14.17 -20.17 -14.85
CA GLU A 533 15.12 -20.63 -13.84
C GLU A 533 15.96 -19.45 -13.31
N LEU A 534 15.96 -19.24 -12.00
CA LEU A 534 16.74 -18.20 -11.32
C LEU A 534 18.17 -18.69 -11.06
N VAL A 535 19.16 -17.82 -11.29
CA VAL A 535 20.59 -18.08 -11.04
C VAL A 535 21.24 -16.89 -10.33
N SER A 536 22.17 -17.18 -9.43
CA SER A 536 22.90 -16.18 -8.65
C SER A 536 24.03 -15.48 -9.43
N SER A 537 24.46 -16.04 -10.56
CA SER A 537 25.52 -15.44 -11.40
C SER A 537 25.44 -15.88 -12.86
N MET A 538 25.98 -15.04 -13.74
CA MET A 538 26.27 -15.39 -15.15
C MET A 538 27.58 -16.18 -15.24
N SER A 539 27.59 -17.41 -14.75
CA SER A 539 28.71 -18.35 -14.90
C SER A 539 28.26 -19.65 -15.53
N THR A 540 29.15 -20.30 -16.29
CA THR A 540 28.87 -21.60 -16.95
C THR A 540 28.31 -22.62 -15.98
N ARG A 541 28.89 -22.72 -14.77
CA ARG A 541 28.43 -23.63 -13.71
C ARG A 541 26.97 -23.39 -13.31
N HIS A 542 26.60 -22.13 -13.03
CA HIS A 542 25.24 -21.81 -12.59
C HIS A 542 24.22 -21.96 -13.73
N PHE A 543 24.63 -21.68 -14.98
CA PHE A 543 23.81 -21.97 -16.15
C PHE A 543 23.61 -23.48 -16.37
N LEU A 544 24.66 -24.29 -16.26
CA LEU A 544 24.57 -25.76 -16.35
C LEU A 544 23.56 -26.31 -15.33
N LEU A 545 23.59 -25.81 -14.10
CA LEU A 545 22.62 -26.20 -13.07
C LEU A 545 21.18 -25.81 -13.46
N ALA A 546 20.95 -24.60 -13.98
CA ALA A 546 19.64 -24.17 -14.47
C ALA A 546 19.17 -25.01 -15.66
N PHE A 547 20.05 -25.28 -16.62
CA PHE A 547 19.74 -26.08 -17.80
C PHE A 547 19.45 -27.54 -17.45
N ARG A 548 20.18 -28.12 -16.49
CA ARG A 548 19.87 -29.44 -15.93
C ARG A 548 18.48 -29.47 -15.28
N ARG A 549 18.12 -28.46 -14.49
CA ARG A 549 16.77 -28.36 -13.90
C ARG A 549 15.68 -28.26 -14.98
N PHE A 550 15.91 -27.47 -16.02
CA PHE A 550 14.99 -27.36 -17.16
C PHE A 550 14.78 -28.72 -17.85
N ILE A 551 15.85 -29.39 -18.29
CA ILE A 551 15.74 -30.69 -18.96
C ILE A 551 15.11 -31.74 -18.04
N SER A 552 15.46 -31.75 -16.76
CA SER A 552 14.89 -32.69 -15.80
C SER A 552 13.40 -32.44 -15.53
N ARG A 553 12.91 -31.20 -15.63
CA ARG A 553 11.49 -30.85 -15.42
C ARG A 553 10.63 -30.98 -16.68
N ARG A 554 11.20 -30.70 -17.86
CA ARG A 554 10.46 -30.60 -19.14
C ARG A 554 10.75 -31.73 -20.12
N GLY A 555 11.90 -32.40 -20.01
CA GLY A 555 12.31 -33.52 -20.85
C GLY A 555 12.78 -33.11 -22.26
N GLY A 556 13.47 -34.04 -22.95
CA GLY A 556 13.51 -34.18 -24.40
C GLY A 556 13.89 -32.99 -25.28
N CYS A 557 14.77 -32.07 -24.87
CA CYS A 557 15.22 -30.98 -25.73
C CYS A 557 16.26 -31.47 -26.75
N SER A 558 15.97 -31.38 -28.05
CA SER A 558 16.88 -31.75 -29.14
C SER A 558 17.55 -30.55 -29.78
N VAL A 559 16.89 -29.39 -29.79
CA VAL A 559 17.43 -28.15 -30.38
C VAL A 559 17.19 -26.94 -29.47
N VAL A 560 18.25 -26.19 -29.18
CA VAL A 560 18.18 -24.90 -28.49
C VAL A 560 18.62 -23.78 -29.44
N TYR A 561 17.74 -22.79 -29.62
CA TYR A 561 18.02 -21.57 -30.38
C TYR A 561 18.44 -20.43 -29.45
N LEU A 562 19.54 -19.76 -29.82
CA LEU A 562 20.03 -18.53 -29.20
C LEU A 562 19.86 -17.37 -30.18
N ASP A 563 19.44 -16.21 -29.67
CA ASP A 563 19.36 -14.99 -30.46
C ASP A 563 20.77 -14.48 -30.83
N ASN A 564 20.93 -13.87 -32.00
CA ASN A 564 22.17 -13.26 -32.45
C ASN A 564 22.01 -11.74 -32.41
N ALA A 565 22.27 -11.14 -31.25
CA ALA A 565 22.22 -9.70 -31.04
C ALA A 565 23.42 -8.98 -31.71
N LYS A 566 23.32 -8.72 -33.01
CA LYS A 566 24.23 -7.80 -33.72
C LYS A 566 23.47 -6.67 -34.42
N SER A 567 22.74 -5.89 -33.64
CA SER A 567 22.71 -4.44 -33.87
C SER A 567 23.91 -3.83 -33.14
N PHE A 568 25.00 -3.65 -33.89
CA PHE A 568 26.31 -3.21 -33.44
C PHE A 568 26.27 -1.88 -32.67
N LYS A 569 26.51 -1.97 -31.35
CA LYS A 569 27.48 -1.15 -30.59
C LYS A 569 27.95 -2.01 -29.42
N ALA A 570 29.23 -2.41 -29.44
CA ALA A 570 29.94 -3.15 -28.39
C ALA A 570 29.20 -4.36 -27.80
N ALA A 571 29.55 -5.56 -28.28
CA ALA A 571 29.39 -6.84 -27.57
C ALA A 571 28.35 -6.89 -26.44
N SER A 572 27.13 -7.35 -26.75
CA SER A 572 26.18 -7.74 -25.70
C SER A 572 26.87 -8.70 -24.72
N GLN A 573 26.89 -8.34 -23.43
CA GLN A 573 27.40 -9.21 -22.36
C GLN A 573 26.81 -10.62 -22.43
N ASP A 574 25.55 -10.75 -22.87
CA ASP A 574 24.86 -12.03 -23.00
C ASP A 574 25.46 -12.89 -24.13
N LEU A 575 25.82 -12.29 -25.28
CA LEU A 575 26.48 -13.02 -26.38
C LEU A 575 27.90 -13.45 -26.02
N MET A 576 28.67 -12.58 -25.38
CA MET A 576 30.00 -12.94 -24.87
C MET A 576 29.91 -14.07 -23.84
N TYR A 577 28.90 -14.02 -22.98
CA TYR A 577 28.62 -15.05 -21.99
C TYR A 577 28.25 -16.41 -22.62
N PHE A 578 27.29 -16.44 -23.54
CA PHE A 578 26.92 -17.68 -24.23
C PHE A 578 28.06 -18.21 -25.12
N SER A 579 28.85 -17.34 -25.74
CA SER A 579 30.05 -17.74 -26.47
C SER A 579 31.07 -18.43 -25.53
N LYS A 580 31.22 -17.93 -24.29
CA LYS A 580 32.07 -18.56 -23.28
C LYS A 580 31.53 -19.92 -22.83
N ILE A 581 30.21 -20.03 -22.59
CA ILE A 581 29.56 -21.30 -22.24
C ILE A 581 29.72 -22.33 -23.35
N LEU A 582 29.48 -21.95 -24.61
CA LEU A 582 29.57 -22.89 -25.72
C LEU A 582 31.01 -23.32 -26.05
N LYS A 583 32.01 -22.59 -25.58
CA LYS A 583 33.43 -22.95 -25.70
C LYS A 583 33.94 -23.82 -24.55
N ASP A 584 33.20 -23.87 -23.44
CA ASP A 584 33.53 -24.65 -22.24
C ASP A 584 33.46 -26.16 -22.52
N SER A 585 34.48 -26.90 -22.10
CA SER A 585 34.60 -28.34 -22.36
C SER A 585 33.53 -29.16 -21.63
N GLU A 586 33.28 -28.86 -20.35
CA GLU A 586 32.27 -29.55 -19.54
C GLU A 586 30.87 -29.37 -20.14
N PHE A 587 30.57 -28.17 -20.64
CA PHE A 587 29.31 -27.90 -21.33
C PHE A 587 29.19 -28.66 -22.66
N LYS A 588 30.26 -28.69 -23.47
CA LYS A 588 30.28 -29.41 -24.75
C LYS A 588 30.07 -30.91 -24.58
N ASP A 589 30.70 -31.52 -23.58
CA ASP A 589 30.54 -32.93 -23.28
C ASP A 589 29.11 -33.24 -22.79
N PHE A 590 28.55 -32.35 -21.97
CA PHE A 590 27.16 -32.44 -21.49
C PHE A 590 26.13 -32.38 -22.63
N ILE A 591 26.29 -31.48 -23.60
CA ILE A 591 25.33 -31.37 -24.74
C ILE A 591 25.49 -32.52 -25.72
N SER A 592 26.72 -32.98 -25.95
CA SER A 592 27.04 -34.04 -26.91
C SER A 592 26.54 -35.40 -26.41
N SER A 593 26.76 -35.71 -25.12
CA SER A 593 26.23 -36.93 -24.48
C SER A 593 24.70 -37.01 -24.45
N ARG A 594 23.99 -35.89 -24.65
CA ARG A 594 22.53 -35.82 -24.69
C ARG A 594 21.95 -35.56 -26.07
N GLY A 595 22.77 -35.49 -27.12
CA GLY A 595 22.34 -35.24 -28.50
C GLY A 595 21.69 -33.87 -28.73
N ILE A 596 22.05 -32.85 -27.95
CA ILE A 596 21.42 -31.52 -28.01
C ILE A 596 22.17 -30.62 -28.99
N THR A 597 21.47 -30.15 -30.02
CA THR A 597 22.02 -29.23 -31.03
C THR A 597 21.78 -27.77 -30.64
N TRP A 598 22.84 -26.97 -30.63
CA TRP A 598 22.76 -25.53 -30.38
C TRP A 598 22.86 -24.74 -31.67
N LYS A 599 21.92 -23.82 -31.91
CA LYS A 599 21.86 -23.00 -33.13
C LYS A 599 21.77 -21.52 -32.78
N PHE A 600 22.58 -20.70 -33.44
CA PHE A 600 22.42 -19.25 -33.43
C PHE A 600 21.49 -18.83 -34.57
N ILE A 601 20.60 -17.87 -34.31
CA ILE A 601 19.73 -17.30 -35.33
C ILE A 601 20.56 -16.40 -36.27
N VAL A 602 20.26 -16.41 -37.57
CA VAL A 602 20.94 -15.56 -38.57
C VAL A 602 20.36 -14.14 -38.53
N GLU A 603 21.20 -13.10 -38.62
CA GLU A 603 20.89 -11.65 -38.44
C GLU A 603 19.71 -11.10 -39.29
N ARG A 604 19.26 -11.83 -40.30
CA ARG A 604 18.17 -11.42 -41.21
C ARG A 604 16.91 -12.27 -41.09
N ALA A 605 16.74 -12.98 -39.98
CA ALA A 605 15.60 -13.85 -39.71
C ALA A 605 14.63 -13.34 -38.62
N PRO A 606 14.03 -12.13 -38.77
CA PRO A 606 13.10 -11.56 -37.77
C PRO A 606 11.86 -12.43 -37.50
N TRP A 607 11.56 -13.38 -38.40
CA TRP A 607 10.48 -14.36 -38.22
C TRP A 607 10.73 -15.39 -37.10
N TRP A 608 12.00 -15.73 -36.80
CA TRP A 608 12.36 -16.60 -35.69
C TRP A 608 12.36 -15.84 -34.35
N GLY A 609 12.87 -14.60 -34.32
CA GLY A 609 12.94 -13.80 -33.10
C GLY A 609 11.58 -13.34 -32.56
N GLY A 610 10.69 -12.88 -33.45
CA GLY A 610 9.44 -12.19 -33.04
C GLY A 610 8.44 -13.08 -32.28
N PHE A 611 8.55 -14.41 -32.40
CA PHE A 611 7.63 -15.31 -31.71
C PHE A 611 7.97 -15.44 -30.22
N TYR A 612 9.23 -15.60 -29.83
CA TYR A 612 9.60 -15.74 -28.42
C TYR A 612 9.89 -14.39 -27.77
N GLU A 613 10.29 -13.34 -28.52
CA GLU A 613 10.50 -11.99 -27.99
C GLU A 613 9.23 -11.43 -27.32
N ARG A 614 8.06 -11.62 -27.93
CA ARG A 614 6.77 -11.25 -27.32
C ARG A 614 6.46 -12.04 -26.04
N LEU A 615 6.90 -13.30 -25.97
CA LEU A 615 6.69 -14.16 -24.78
C LEU A 615 7.63 -13.77 -23.65
N VAL A 616 8.90 -13.55 -23.97
CA VAL A 616 9.89 -12.98 -23.07
C VAL A 616 9.40 -11.64 -22.50
N LYS A 617 8.84 -10.77 -23.35
CA LYS A 617 8.23 -9.51 -22.91
C LYS A 617 7.03 -9.74 -21.99
N SER A 618 6.21 -10.77 -22.24
CA SER A 618 5.10 -11.15 -21.36
C SER A 618 5.53 -11.65 -19.97
N VAL A 619 6.81 -11.99 -19.78
CA VAL A 619 7.42 -12.30 -18.48
C VAL A 619 8.07 -11.06 -17.87
N LYS A 620 8.89 -10.34 -18.66
CA LYS A 620 9.64 -9.17 -18.21
C LYS A 620 8.72 -8.01 -17.81
N ASP A 621 7.61 -7.78 -18.52
CA ASP A 621 6.70 -6.65 -18.24
C ASP A 621 5.93 -6.82 -16.92
N PRO A 622 5.28 -7.97 -16.62
CA PRO A 622 4.66 -8.20 -15.30
C PRO A 622 5.68 -8.16 -14.17
N LEU A 623 6.85 -8.79 -14.35
CA LEU A 623 7.91 -8.79 -13.33
C LEU A 623 8.33 -7.35 -12.97
N ARG A 624 8.51 -6.47 -13.98
CA ARG A 624 8.77 -5.04 -13.77
C ARG A 624 7.61 -4.30 -13.08
N LYS A 625 6.36 -4.62 -13.44
CA LYS A 625 5.15 -4.01 -12.86
C LYS A 625 4.93 -4.38 -11.39
N ILE A 626 5.25 -5.63 -11.03
CA ILE A 626 5.03 -6.19 -9.69
C ILE A 626 6.16 -5.77 -8.74
N LEU A 627 7.41 -5.93 -9.17
CA LEU A 627 8.56 -5.69 -8.30
C LEU A 627 8.75 -4.20 -7.97
N GLY A 628 8.54 -3.28 -8.92
CA GLY A 628 8.65 -1.84 -8.65
C GLY A 628 9.98 -1.44 -7.99
N ARG A 629 9.94 -1.05 -6.70
CA ARG A 629 11.12 -0.76 -5.84
C ARG A 629 11.36 -1.83 -4.76
N ALA A 630 10.58 -2.90 -4.72
CA ALA A 630 10.70 -3.94 -3.71
C ALA A 630 11.95 -4.79 -3.96
N LEU A 631 12.78 -4.95 -2.94
CA LEU A 631 13.93 -5.87 -2.92
C LEU A 631 13.51 -7.12 -2.16
N LEU A 632 13.36 -8.22 -2.90
CA LEU A 632 13.00 -9.53 -2.38
C LEU A 632 14.25 -10.33 -2.02
N THR A 633 14.09 -11.33 -1.17
CA THR A 633 15.10 -12.39 -0.96
C THR A 633 15.20 -13.29 -2.20
N PHE A 634 16.26 -14.08 -2.28
CA PHE A 634 16.47 -15.01 -3.41
C PHE A 634 15.32 -16.03 -3.55
N GLU A 635 14.82 -16.56 -2.43
CA GLU A 635 13.73 -17.54 -2.41
C GLU A 635 12.37 -16.93 -2.78
N GLU A 636 12.09 -15.71 -2.31
CA GLU A 636 10.89 -14.96 -2.71
C GLU A 636 10.90 -14.65 -4.21
N LEU A 637 12.05 -14.25 -4.75
CA LEU A 637 12.19 -14.00 -6.18
C LEU A 637 12.01 -15.28 -7.01
N SER A 638 12.55 -16.42 -6.54
CA SER A 638 12.35 -17.72 -7.19
C SER A 638 10.87 -18.11 -7.20
N THR A 639 10.19 -17.95 -6.08
CA THR A 639 8.75 -18.22 -5.93
C THR A 639 7.92 -17.40 -6.93
N ILE A 640 8.17 -16.09 -7.02
CA ILE A 640 7.44 -15.21 -7.96
C ILE A 640 7.69 -15.61 -9.42
N LEU A 641 8.92 -16.00 -9.78
CA LEU A 641 9.21 -16.42 -11.15
C LEU A 641 8.46 -17.71 -11.52
N VAL A 642 8.33 -18.65 -10.59
CA VAL A 642 7.52 -19.87 -10.78
C VAL A 642 6.02 -19.53 -10.93
N GLU A 643 5.50 -18.59 -10.14
CA GLU A 643 4.11 -18.13 -10.26
C GLU A 643 3.86 -17.41 -11.60
N ILE A 644 4.81 -16.59 -12.07
CA ILE A 644 4.75 -15.94 -13.38
C ILE A 644 4.77 -16.99 -14.50
N GLU A 645 5.63 -18.01 -14.39
CA GLU A 645 5.67 -19.13 -15.33
C GLU A 645 4.29 -19.79 -15.45
N TYR A 646 3.63 -20.07 -14.32
CA TYR A 646 2.28 -20.64 -14.30
C TYR A 646 1.24 -19.75 -14.98
N VAL A 647 1.21 -18.46 -14.66
CA VAL A 647 0.23 -17.52 -15.23
C VAL A 647 0.43 -17.33 -16.73
N VAL A 648 1.67 -17.18 -17.19
CA VAL A 648 1.97 -17.03 -18.62
C VAL A 648 1.62 -18.31 -19.37
N ASN A 649 1.85 -19.48 -18.78
CA ASN A 649 1.47 -20.76 -19.38
C ASN A 649 -0.04 -21.03 -19.36
N SER A 650 -0.83 -20.31 -18.55
CA SER A 650 -2.29 -20.43 -18.51
C SER A 650 -3.01 -19.56 -19.54
N ARG A 651 -2.27 -18.87 -20.42
CA ARG A 651 -2.87 -17.98 -21.44
C ARG A 651 -3.48 -18.77 -22.60
N PRO A 652 -4.54 -18.27 -23.25
CA PRO A 652 -5.12 -18.92 -24.43
C PRO A 652 -4.20 -18.83 -25.65
N LEU A 653 -4.12 -19.94 -26.39
CA LEU A 653 -3.50 -20.08 -27.71
C LEU A 653 -4.53 -19.85 -28.82
N THR A 654 -5.74 -20.40 -28.68
CA THR A 654 -6.84 -20.30 -29.66
C THR A 654 -7.76 -19.11 -29.39
N TYR A 655 -8.55 -18.73 -30.41
CA TYR A 655 -9.55 -17.66 -30.28
C TYR A 655 -10.52 -17.90 -29.12
N VAL A 656 -10.83 -16.84 -28.38
CA VAL A 656 -11.81 -16.86 -27.29
C VAL A 656 -13.14 -16.36 -27.85
N ALA A 657 -14.05 -17.27 -28.15
CA ALA A 657 -15.35 -16.91 -28.70
C ALA A 657 -16.27 -16.23 -27.68
N ASP A 658 -17.24 -15.47 -28.18
CA ASP A 658 -18.21 -14.77 -27.33
C ASP A 658 -19.43 -15.64 -26.94
N GLY A 659 -19.63 -16.78 -27.61
CA GLY A 659 -20.72 -17.74 -27.36
C GLY A 659 -20.43 -18.72 -26.22
N PHE A 660 -21.50 -19.13 -25.53
CA PHE A 660 -21.44 -20.02 -24.36
C PHE A 660 -21.22 -21.50 -24.69
N SER A 661 -21.62 -21.94 -25.89
CA SER A 661 -21.52 -23.35 -26.33
C SER A 661 -20.15 -23.75 -26.87
N GLN A 662 -19.13 -22.90 -26.78
CA GLN A 662 -17.81 -23.17 -27.33
C GLN A 662 -16.81 -23.61 -26.25
N PRO A 663 -15.98 -24.62 -26.52
CA PRO A 663 -15.03 -25.13 -25.53
C PRO A 663 -13.98 -24.07 -25.17
N ASN A 664 -13.46 -24.14 -23.95
CA ASN A 664 -12.40 -23.25 -23.51
C ASN A 664 -11.16 -23.32 -24.44
N PRO A 665 -10.46 -22.19 -24.61
CA PRO A 665 -9.31 -22.11 -25.49
C PRO A 665 -8.16 -22.97 -24.98
N LEU A 666 -7.39 -23.56 -25.90
CA LEU A 666 -6.19 -24.32 -25.56
C LEU A 666 -5.16 -23.39 -24.91
N THR A 667 -4.46 -23.84 -23.88
CA THR A 667 -3.39 -23.10 -23.19
C THR A 667 -2.08 -23.90 -23.23
N PRO A 668 -0.90 -23.25 -23.15
CA PRO A 668 0.35 -24.00 -23.01
C PRO A 668 0.36 -24.98 -21.83
N LEU A 669 -0.28 -24.62 -20.72
CA LEU A 669 -0.38 -25.45 -19.53
C LEU A 669 -1.01 -26.82 -19.83
N ASP A 670 -1.99 -26.86 -20.73
CA ASP A 670 -2.66 -28.10 -21.12
C ASP A 670 -1.71 -29.11 -21.80
N PHE A 671 -0.62 -28.62 -22.39
CA PHE A 671 0.44 -29.47 -22.95
C PHE A 671 1.55 -29.80 -21.95
N LEU A 672 1.71 -29.00 -20.88
CA LEU A 672 2.81 -29.10 -19.92
C LEU A 672 2.46 -29.85 -18.64
N GLN A 673 1.18 -29.92 -18.30
CA GLN A 673 0.67 -30.61 -17.12
C GLN A 673 -0.34 -31.65 -17.58
N TYR A 674 0.15 -32.81 -18.02
CA TYR A 674 -0.70 -33.96 -18.28
C TYR A 674 -1.44 -34.33 -16.98
N GLY A 675 -2.76 -34.08 -16.93
CA GLY A 675 -3.62 -34.55 -15.85
C GLY A 675 -3.61 -33.78 -14.53
N ARG A 676 -3.29 -32.47 -14.51
CA ARG A 676 -3.44 -31.63 -13.30
C ARG A 676 -4.07 -30.26 -13.57
N LYS A 677 -5.24 -30.24 -14.19
CA LYS A 677 -6.23 -29.23 -13.80
C LYS A 677 -6.98 -29.81 -12.61
N ASP A 678 -7.14 -29.00 -11.57
CA ASP A 678 -7.74 -29.35 -10.28
C ASP A 678 -8.82 -30.44 -10.38
N HIS A 679 -8.62 -31.53 -9.63
CA HIS A 679 -9.60 -32.53 -9.20
C HIS A 679 -10.55 -33.24 -10.20
N ASP A 680 -10.55 -32.95 -11.49
CA ASP A 680 -11.46 -33.62 -12.44
C ASP A 680 -10.69 -34.54 -13.38
N PHE A 681 -10.27 -35.70 -12.84
CA PHE A 681 -10.34 -36.92 -13.64
C PHE A 681 -11.77 -37.46 -13.53
N PRO A 682 -12.35 -38.05 -14.58
CA PRO A 682 -13.61 -38.77 -14.44
C PRO A 682 -13.50 -39.74 -13.26
N LEU A 683 -14.49 -39.77 -12.36
CA LEU A 683 -14.53 -40.67 -11.20
C LEU A 683 -14.25 -42.15 -11.58
N HIS A 684 -14.55 -42.53 -12.82
CA HIS A 684 -14.24 -43.86 -13.35
C HIS A 684 -12.73 -44.17 -13.45
N PHE A 685 -11.86 -43.15 -13.43
CA PHE A 685 -10.41 -43.30 -13.58
C PHE A 685 -9.72 -43.78 -12.30
N ALA A 686 -10.25 -43.44 -11.12
CA ALA A 686 -9.76 -43.91 -9.82
C ALA A 686 -10.25 -45.34 -9.51
N GLU A 687 -11.47 -45.69 -9.92
CA GLU A 687 -12.02 -47.04 -9.74
C GLU A 687 -11.29 -48.11 -10.59
N LEU A 688 -10.74 -47.72 -11.75
CA LEU A 688 -9.95 -48.63 -12.60
C LEU A 688 -8.50 -48.81 -12.14
N VAL A 689 -8.02 -48.05 -11.15
CA VAL A 689 -6.66 -48.22 -10.59
C VAL A 689 -6.65 -49.28 -9.49
N ASN A 690 -7.81 -49.58 -8.89
CA ASN A 690 -7.96 -50.55 -7.80
C ASN A 690 -8.16 -52.01 -8.24
N LYS A 691 -8.12 -52.33 -9.54
CA LYS A 691 -8.07 -53.72 -10.01
C LYS A 691 -6.75 -53.97 -10.71
N ALA A 692 -5.97 -54.92 -10.19
CA ALA A 692 -4.62 -55.27 -10.63
C ALA A 692 -4.52 -55.26 -12.17
N PRO A 693 -3.68 -54.41 -12.78
CA PRO A 693 -3.75 -54.19 -14.21
C PRO A 693 -3.06 -55.34 -14.95
N SER A 694 -3.82 -56.08 -15.76
CA SER A 694 -3.25 -56.99 -16.77
C SER A 694 -2.50 -56.20 -17.84
N ARG A 695 -1.54 -56.83 -18.53
CA ARG A 695 -0.75 -56.22 -19.62
C ARG A 695 -1.65 -55.61 -20.72
N GLU A 696 -2.78 -56.24 -21.01
CA GLU A 696 -3.75 -55.76 -22.00
C GLU A 696 -4.50 -54.51 -21.54
N SER A 697 -4.83 -54.40 -20.26
CA SER A 697 -5.41 -53.20 -19.64
C SER A 697 -4.47 -51.99 -19.79
N LEU A 698 -3.17 -52.18 -19.53
CA LEU A 698 -2.15 -51.13 -19.69
C LEU A 698 -1.95 -50.73 -21.15
N ILE A 699 -1.97 -51.68 -22.09
CA ILE A 699 -1.86 -51.41 -23.53
C ILE A 699 -3.10 -50.65 -24.04
N LYS A 700 -4.31 -51.05 -23.61
CA LYS A 700 -5.57 -50.36 -23.97
C LYS A 700 -5.61 -48.95 -23.37
N ARG A 701 -5.09 -48.78 -22.15
CA ARG A 701 -4.97 -47.47 -21.47
C ARG A 701 -3.94 -46.55 -22.13
N LYS A 702 -2.78 -47.07 -22.53
CA LYS A 702 -1.78 -46.33 -23.31
C LYS A 702 -2.32 -45.95 -24.70
N LYS A 703 -3.08 -46.84 -25.37
CA LYS A 703 -3.77 -46.53 -26.63
C LYS A 703 -4.79 -45.41 -26.45
N TYR A 704 -5.63 -45.45 -25.40
CA TYR A 704 -6.62 -44.41 -25.12
C TYR A 704 -5.98 -43.05 -24.78
N GLN A 705 -4.92 -43.02 -23.94
CA GLN A 705 -4.14 -41.82 -23.68
C GLN A 705 -3.50 -41.25 -24.96
N THR A 706 -3.02 -42.11 -25.85
CA THR A 706 -2.49 -41.72 -27.16
C THR A 706 -3.58 -41.14 -28.06
N THR A 707 -4.81 -41.67 -28.01
CA THR A 707 -5.97 -41.13 -28.75
C THR A 707 -6.39 -39.75 -28.22
N LEU A 708 -6.42 -39.55 -26.89
CA LEU A 708 -6.69 -38.23 -26.29
C LEU A 708 -5.63 -37.19 -26.66
N LEU A 709 -4.35 -37.59 -26.66
CA LEU A 709 -3.25 -36.75 -27.16
C LEU A 709 -3.43 -36.40 -28.64
N LYS A 710 -3.82 -37.37 -29.48
CA LYS A 710 -4.14 -37.12 -30.90
C LYS A 710 -5.30 -36.12 -31.05
N HIS A 711 -6.38 -36.23 -30.28
CA HIS A 711 -7.46 -35.25 -30.31
C HIS A 711 -7.00 -33.83 -29.91
N PHE A 712 -6.08 -33.72 -28.95
CA PHE A 712 -5.50 -32.45 -28.53
C PHE A 712 -4.66 -31.80 -29.65
N TRP A 713 -3.86 -32.60 -30.36
CA TRP A 713 -3.08 -32.18 -31.52
C TRP A 713 -3.95 -31.84 -32.74
N ILE A 714 -5.03 -32.59 -32.98
CA ILE A 714 -6.03 -32.27 -34.03
C ILE A 714 -6.66 -30.91 -33.73
N LYS A 715 -7.11 -30.67 -32.49
CA LYS A 715 -7.71 -29.38 -32.09
C LYS A 715 -6.70 -28.22 -32.18
N TRP A 716 -5.44 -28.44 -31.84
CA TRP A 716 -4.37 -27.46 -32.05
C TRP A 716 -4.16 -27.17 -33.55
N LYS A 717 -4.13 -28.18 -34.41
CA LYS A 717 -3.96 -28.01 -35.85
C LYS A 717 -5.16 -27.32 -36.51
N GLU A 718 -6.38 -27.71 -36.17
CA GLU A 718 -7.61 -27.20 -36.79
C GLU A 718 -8.04 -25.84 -36.23
N GLN A 719 -7.75 -25.52 -34.98
CA GLN A 719 -8.16 -24.23 -34.39
C GLN A 719 -7.00 -23.24 -34.34
N TYR A 720 -5.85 -23.64 -33.79
CA TYR A 720 -4.72 -22.71 -33.60
C TYR A 720 -3.95 -22.45 -34.91
N LEU A 721 -3.61 -23.48 -35.70
CA LEU A 721 -2.90 -23.25 -36.97
C LEU A 721 -3.77 -22.56 -38.03
N LEU A 722 -5.08 -22.85 -38.06
CA LEU A 722 -6.00 -22.16 -38.98
C LEU A 722 -6.28 -20.72 -38.55
N ASP A 723 -6.38 -20.40 -37.26
CA ASP A 723 -6.51 -19.02 -36.77
C ASP A 723 -5.32 -18.14 -37.20
N LEU A 724 -4.12 -18.72 -37.34
CA LEU A 724 -2.93 -18.00 -37.81
C LEU A 724 -3.04 -17.51 -39.28
N LYS A 725 -3.97 -18.04 -40.08
CA LYS A 725 -4.27 -17.52 -41.44
C LYS A 725 -4.98 -16.15 -41.41
N THR A 726 -5.73 -15.83 -40.35
CA THR A 726 -6.63 -14.65 -40.32
C THR A 726 -5.95 -13.33 -39.91
N VAL A 727 -4.65 -13.35 -39.60
CA VAL A 727 -3.90 -12.15 -39.12
C VAL A 727 -3.53 -11.16 -40.25
N HIS A 728 -3.96 -11.42 -41.49
CA HIS A 728 -3.87 -10.45 -42.60
C HIS A 728 -5.09 -9.50 -42.64
N HIS A 729 -5.26 -8.65 -41.64
CA HIS A 729 -6.12 -7.47 -41.78
C HIS A 729 -5.36 -6.21 -41.36
N PHE A 730 -4.75 -5.59 -42.37
CA PHE A 730 -4.09 -4.29 -42.30
C PHE A 730 -5.06 -3.22 -41.77
N LYS A 731 -4.62 -2.42 -40.78
CA LYS A 731 -5.22 -1.14 -40.45
C LYS A 731 -4.13 -0.06 -40.49
N SER A 732 -4.48 1.04 -41.15
CA SER A 732 -3.61 2.11 -41.62
C SER A 732 -2.74 2.76 -40.53
N PRO A 733 -1.52 3.20 -40.87
CA PRO A 733 -0.67 3.97 -39.99
C PRO A 733 -1.14 5.43 -40.04
N ASN A 734 -1.94 5.86 -39.06
CA ASN A 734 -1.97 7.22 -38.52
C ASN A 734 -3.17 7.39 -37.60
N ALA A 735 -2.90 7.43 -36.29
CA ALA A 735 -3.79 8.07 -35.33
C ALA A 735 -2.91 8.65 -34.23
N HIS A 736 -2.41 9.86 -34.44
CA HIS A 736 -1.97 10.71 -33.34
C HIS A 736 -3.17 10.91 -32.42
N LYS A 737 -3.05 10.45 -31.17
CA LYS A 737 -4.07 10.70 -30.15
C LYS A 737 -3.78 12.06 -29.52
N GLU A 738 -4.67 13.02 -29.73
CA GLU A 738 -4.70 14.25 -28.94
C GLU A 738 -4.97 13.93 -27.46
N VAL A 739 -4.19 14.57 -26.59
CA VAL A 739 -4.29 14.45 -25.13
C VAL A 739 -5.50 15.22 -24.64
N LYS A 740 -6.34 14.61 -23.78
CA LYS A 740 -7.53 15.25 -23.22
C LYS A 740 -7.26 15.83 -21.83
N ILE A 741 -8.07 16.79 -21.41
CA ILE A 741 -8.10 17.28 -20.02
C ILE A 741 -8.41 16.09 -19.10
N ASP A 742 -7.76 16.02 -17.93
CA ASP A 742 -7.72 14.88 -16.97
C ASP A 742 -6.91 13.64 -17.38
N ASP A 743 -6.22 13.65 -18.52
CA ASP A 743 -5.23 12.62 -18.80
C ASP A 743 -4.06 12.72 -17.81
N VAL A 744 -3.69 11.57 -17.25
CA VAL A 744 -2.49 11.45 -16.40
C VAL A 744 -1.29 11.32 -17.32
N LEU A 745 -0.44 12.33 -17.29
CA LEU A 745 0.79 12.41 -18.08
C LEU A 745 1.97 12.02 -17.20
N LEU A 746 3.01 11.45 -17.81
CA LEU A 746 4.27 11.18 -17.13
C LEU A 746 5.28 12.22 -17.60
N VAL A 747 5.88 12.95 -16.65
CA VAL A 747 6.99 13.86 -16.94
C VAL A 747 8.26 13.00 -17.03
N GLU A 748 8.97 13.07 -18.16
CA GLU A 748 10.17 12.29 -18.39
C GLU A 748 11.25 12.63 -17.34
N GLY A 749 11.58 11.66 -16.49
CA GLY A 749 12.64 11.77 -15.49
C GLY A 749 13.90 11.01 -15.90
N SER A 750 15.02 11.26 -15.21
CA SER A 750 16.36 10.72 -15.51
C SER A 750 16.54 9.19 -15.40
N SER A 751 15.49 8.42 -15.06
CA SER A 751 15.56 6.96 -14.90
C SER A 751 14.89 6.19 -16.06
N LYS A 752 15.43 5.03 -16.43
CA LYS A 752 14.85 4.14 -17.48
C LYS A 752 13.50 3.51 -17.09
N SER A 753 13.07 3.56 -15.83
CA SER A 753 11.82 2.94 -15.36
C SER A 753 10.68 3.97 -15.29
N LYS A 754 9.66 3.79 -16.13
CA LYS A 754 8.45 4.64 -16.18
C LYS A 754 7.65 4.68 -14.87
N LEU A 755 7.94 3.81 -13.90
CA LEU A 755 7.36 3.82 -12.55
C LEU A 755 7.93 4.92 -11.65
N LEU A 756 9.15 5.40 -11.95
CA LEU A 756 9.87 6.41 -11.17
C LEU A 756 9.66 7.82 -11.71
N TRP A 757 8.90 7.97 -12.80
CA TRP A 757 8.57 9.25 -13.41
C TRP A 757 7.44 9.92 -12.62
N ASP A 758 7.56 11.22 -12.41
CA ASP A 758 6.56 12.00 -11.68
C ASP A 758 5.26 12.07 -12.48
N ASN A 759 4.13 11.91 -11.78
CA ASN A 759 2.82 12.03 -12.42
C ASN A 759 2.44 13.50 -12.49
N SER A 760 2.06 13.97 -13.67
CA SER A 760 1.37 15.25 -13.85
C SER A 760 -0.07 15.01 -14.31
N ARG A 761 -0.94 15.98 -14.05
CA ARG A 761 -2.29 16.04 -14.62
C ARG A 761 -2.33 17.20 -15.58
N ASN A 762 -2.94 16.97 -16.74
CA ASN A 762 -3.24 18.05 -17.67
C ASN A 762 -4.36 18.92 -17.09
N PHE A 763 -4.03 20.12 -16.61
CA PHE A 763 -4.99 21.14 -16.18
C PHE A 763 -5.10 22.19 -17.29
N SER A 764 -6.31 22.70 -17.51
CA SER A 764 -6.56 23.81 -18.44
C SER A 764 -5.71 25.02 -18.05
N GLY A 765 -4.79 25.41 -18.93
CA GLY A 765 -4.22 26.76 -18.96
C GLY A 765 -5.14 27.68 -19.73
#